data_AF-A0A8S4NLQ8-F1
#
_entry.id   AF-A0A8S4NLQ8-F1
#
_cell.length_a   1.000
_cell.length_b   1.000
_cell.length_c   1.000
_cell.angle_alpha   90.00
_cell.angle_beta   90.00
_cell.angle_gamma   90.00
#
_symmetry.space_group_name_H-M   'P 1'
#
loop_
_entity.id
_entity.type
_entity.pdbx_description
1 polymer ?
#
loop_
_entity_poly.entity_id
_entity_poly.type
_entity_poly.pdbx_seq_one_letter_code
_entity_poly.pdbx_strand_id
1 'polypeptide(L)'
;EKLSKEHVKLLKELGHIYKEIGDITNEKMEYVKSIAIYECAMVHCEECHEDDIEDQYELSKRQRNDVLEVFISSCTHRETSKQEMKEYGRFDNGIKVTLTKIRNELKAKLRTLDTKYEGSCFVNSSRDQEKKRIEEIATLFKWIHGEIKTFISHLVTHCARFLGIDDKSFAFIAFGSFSRKETTPFSDVEFAIVQDSNDPNISTEEKKNALNLAMLVHIKLLTLGETVLPAMDIGSLEGWYYDDRQHVSTKQGMSFDGLMSRANKTPYFTDETVDFSLTDTKKAFVNFFHSNHDLDSKLFLYKGDFETLYGDDSVANEMKNIFKRNGARRKEIISAIRKEFKNDLKKYSCTKKIYDAKFEEHLLSDKELSVKKELYRLPSVVINNLLHLLGSKTTCIWDVKGVKGLSDDNLHNLTMILTLATEFRLRCYAENNGQVDEVKGQLFPDVFLSEKGKSEQFIEDLVLRYYMTAIPLVSSIEQHSHIRAETGVTEEQKGEALLKAVGTQPLYDASLLNHAMAYLLIRKQKKAKEYLGQANTEYLKRNNPVDHNKLILQILLNMYIKDAKKSKEFLNHLGPRVIDTSNSDVVNTLGNALIQRGEPNEAEKVLKECANKYGTDECYKLLTTALVKNGKGEELQKILTEKPELQLREVS
;
A
#
# COMPACT_ATOMS: atom_id res chain seq x y z
N GLU A 1 -12.18 3.94 28.63
CA GLU A 1 -11.12 4.23 27.64
C GLU A 1 -10.82 5.73 27.56
N LYS A 2 -10.27 6.33 28.63
CA LYS A 2 -9.63 7.66 28.53
C LYS A 2 -8.18 7.47 28.94
N LEU A 3 -7.26 8.12 28.22
CA LEU A 3 -5.87 8.24 28.64
C LEU A 3 -5.86 8.88 30.03
N SER A 4 -5.13 8.29 30.97
CA SER A 4 -5.07 8.73 32.37
C SER A 4 -3.65 9.08 32.76
N LYS A 5 -3.48 9.84 33.84
CA LYS A 5 -2.16 10.10 34.44
C LYS A 5 -1.42 8.82 34.82
N GLU A 6 -2.16 7.75 35.13
CA GLU A 6 -1.57 6.45 35.46
C GLU A 6 -0.90 5.79 34.24
N HIS A 7 -1.51 5.88 33.05
CA HIS A 7 -0.86 5.41 31.82
C HIS A 7 0.45 6.15 31.54
N VAL A 8 0.48 7.47 31.77
CA VAL A 8 1.70 8.27 31.60
C VAL A 8 2.80 7.81 32.57
N LYS A 9 2.46 7.54 33.84
CA LYS A 9 3.44 7.04 34.82
C LYS A 9 4.01 5.68 34.41
N LEU A 10 3.16 4.74 33.97
CA LEU A 10 3.59 3.42 33.51
C LEU A 10 4.54 3.52 32.31
N LEU A 11 4.23 4.39 31.34
CA LEU A 11 5.14 4.65 30.23
C LEU A 11 6.48 5.19 30.73
N LYS A 12 6.49 6.14 31.66
CA LYS A 12 7.74 6.68 32.20
C LYS A 12 8.58 5.64 32.94
N GLU A 13 7.94 4.79 33.74
CA GLU A 13 8.62 3.67 34.41
C GLU A 13 9.22 2.71 33.39
N LEU A 14 8.48 2.37 32.33
CA LEU A 14 9.00 1.56 31.22
C LEU A 14 10.17 2.25 30.52
N GLY A 15 10.07 3.56 30.26
CA GLY A 15 11.15 4.35 29.68
C GLY A 15 12.41 4.30 30.55
N HIS A 16 12.27 4.33 31.88
CA HIS A 16 13.38 4.18 32.81
C HIS A 16 14.02 2.79 32.76
N ILE A 17 13.21 1.73 32.73
CA ILE A 17 13.68 0.35 32.60
C ILE A 17 14.52 0.20 31.32
N TYR A 18 14.05 0.71 30.19
CA TYR A 18 14.80 0.64 28.92
C TYR A 18 16.11 1.46 28.95
N LYS A 19 16.15 2.57 29.68
CA LYS A 19 17.40 3.30 29.94
C LYS A 19 18.37 2.43 30.75
N GLU A 20 17.92 1.83 31.84
CA GLU A 20 18.77 0.98 32.70
C GLU A 20 19.28 -0.25 31.95
N ILE A 21 18.45 -0.88 31.11
CA ILE A 21 18.89 -1.96 30.23
C ILE A 21 20.01 -1.45 29.34
N GLY A 22 19.85 -0.29 28.69
CA GLY A 22 20.91 0.33 27.89
C GLY A 22 22.20 0.60 28.67
N ASP A 23 22.09 1.08 29.91
CA ASP A 23 23.23 1.33 30.81
C ASP A 23 23.98 0.02 31.15
N ILE A 24 23.25 -1.10 31.30
CA ILE A 24 23.80 -2.42 31.65
C ILE A 24 24.40 -3.15 30.42
N THR A 25 23.67 -3.17 29.31
CA THR A 25 24.05 -3.92 28.10
C THR A 25 24.97 -3.12 27.19
N ASN A 26 25.01 -1.80 27.35
CA ASN A 26 25.66 -0.86 26.43
C ASN A 26 25.09 -0.92 25.00
N GLU A 27 23.85 -1.39 24.85
CA GLU A 27 23.14 -1.43 23.57
C GLU A 27 22.43 -0.10 23.33
N LYS A 28 22.93 0.65 22.34
CA LYS A 28 22.40 1.99 22.01
C LYS A 28 20.92 2.00 21.63
N MET A 29 20.40 0.88 21.12
CA MET A 29 19.00 0.78 20.70
C MET A 29 18.04 0.89 21.89
N GLU A 30 18.46 0.43 23.06
CA GLU A 30 17.65 0.49 24.27
C GLU A 30 17.44 1.96 24.71
N TYR A 31 18.43 2.84 24.49
CA TYR A 31 18.23 4.28 24.66
C TYR A 31 17.23 4.86 23.64
N VAL A 32 17.23 4.42 22.39
CA VAL A 32 16.26 4.87 21.37
C VAL A 32 14.84 4.45 21.75
N LYS A 33 14.66 3.21 22.22
CA LYS A 33 13.37 2.70 22.74
C LYS A 33 12.93 3.52 23.96
N SER A 34 13.83 3.77 24.90
CA SER A 34 13.58 4.62 26.07
C SER A 34 13.09 6.02 25.68
N ILE A 35 13.77 6.69 24.73
CA ILE A 35 13.35 8.00 24.20
C ILE A 35 11.95 7.91 23.56
N ALA A 36 11.69 6.91 22.72
CA ALA A 36 10.39 6.73 22.08
C ALA A 36 9.25 6.57 23.10
N ILE A 37 9.50 5.83 24.19
CA ILE A 37 8.53 5.67 25.27
C ILE A 37 8.26 7.00 25.98
N TYR A 38 9.29 7.79 26.27
CA TYR A 38 9.10 9.11 26.88
C TYR A 38 8.38 10.10 25.95
N GLU A 39 8.66 10.08 24.65
CA GLU A 39 7.90 10.87 23.67
C GLU A 39 6.43 10.44 23.63
N CYS A 40 6.15 9.13 23.67
CA CYS A 40 4.79 8.62 23.80
C CYS A 40 4.12 9.13 25.08
N ALA A 41 4.83 9.11 26.22
CA ALA A 41 4.31 9.65 27.47
C ALA A 41 4.01 11.15 27.39
N MET A 42 4.85 11.93 26.71
CA MET A 42 4.63 13.36 26.49
C MET A 42 3.38 13.61 25.63
N VAL A 43 3.19 12.85 24.54
CA VAL A 43 1.97 12.95 23.72
C VAL A 43 0.72 12.59 24.54
N HIS A 44 0.81 11.55 25.37
CA HIS A 44 -0.30 11.17 26.26
C HIS A 44 -0.63 12.28 27.28
N CYS A 45 0.37 13.05 27.75
CA CYS A 45 0.12 14.22 28.58
C CYS A 45 -0.64 15.31 27.84
N GLU A 46 -0.31 15.59 26.57
CA GLU A 46 -0.97 16.60 25.75
C GLU A 46 -2.46 16.29 25.52
N GLU A 47 -2.83 15.00 25.49
CA GLU A 47 -4.20 14.53 25.32
C GLU A 47 -4.96 14.30 26.64
N CYS A 48 -4.25 14.33 27.77
CA CYS A 48 -4.83 14.10 29.10
C CYS A 48 -5.23 15.44 29.75
N HIS A 49 -6.36 15.45 30.46
CA HIS A 49 -6.92 16.64 31.10
C HIS A 49 -7.01 16.52 32.63
N GLU A 50 -6.19 15.65 33.22
CA GLU A 50 -6.10 15.47 34.68
C GLU A 50 -5.18 16.50 35.33
N ASP A 51 -5.36 16.72 36.64
CA ASP A 51 -4.52 17.65 37.41
C ASP A 51 -3.04 17.20 37.46
N ASP A 52 -2.12 18.17 37.49
CA ASP A 52 -0.65 18.03 37.42
C ASP A 52 -0.12 17.26 36.19
N ILE A 53 -0.90 17.14 35.12
CA ILE A 53 -0.42 16.49 33.89
C ILE A 53 0.75 17.24 33.25
N GLU A 54 0.78 18.57 33.40
CA GLU A 54 1.88 19.43 32.95
C GLU A 54 3.20 19.09 33.67
N ASP A 55 3.15 18.81 34.98
CA ASP A 55 4.32 18.37 35.74
C ASP A 55 4.80 17.00 35.24
N GLN A 56 3.89 16.12 34.85
CA GLN A 56 4.26 14.84 34.24
C GLN A 56 4.92 15.03 32.87
N TYR A 57 4.40 15.95 32.04
CA TYR A 57 4.98 16.29 30.74
C TYR A 57 6.41 16.82 30.90
N GLU A 58 6.62 17.82 31.77
CA GLU A 58 7.95 18.40 31.99
C GLU A 58 8.93 17.40 32.62
N LEU A 59 8.46 16.48 33.48
CA LEU A 59 9.29 15.40 33.99
C LEU A 59 9.68 14.40 32.90
N SER A 60 8.74 13.94 32.06
CA SER A 60 9.03 13.05 30.91
C SER A 60 10.04 13.67 29.96
N LYS A 61 9.89 14.97 29.67
CA LYS A 61 10.79 15.73 28.83
C LYS A 61 12.21 15.82 29.40
N ARG A 62 12.35 16.03 30.72
CA ARG A 62 13.66 16.01 31.40
C ARG A 62 14.29 14.63 31.28
N GLN A 63 13.56 13.57 31.63
CA GLN A 63 14.07 12.19 31.56
C GLN A 63 14.48 11.80 30.13
N ARG A 64 13.68 12.18 29.11
CA ARG A 64 14.04 11.99 27.71
C ARG A 64 15.35 12.68 27.34
N ASN A 65 15.56 13.92 27.81
CA ASN A 65 16.79 14.67 27.55
C ASN A 65 18.01 14.05 28.25
N ASP A 66 17.82 13.51 29.46
CA ASP A 66 18.89 12.81 30.19
C ASP A 66 19.33 11.55 29.42
N VAL A 67 18.39 10.75 28.91
CA VAL A 67 18.69 9.58 28.06
C VAL A 67 19.40 9.99 26.78
N LEU A 68 18.95 11.08 26.15
CA LEU A 68 19.58 11.60 24.94
C LEU A 68 21.03 12.03 25.18
N GLU A 69 21.32 12.67 26.30
CA GLU A 69 22.68 13.07 26.68
C GLU A 69 23.59 11.84 26.85
N VAL A 70 23.10 10.77 27.48
CA VAL A 70 23.80 9.48 27.59
C VAL A 70 24.05 8.88 26.21
N PHE A 71 23.02 8.84 25.35
CA PHE A 71 23.15 8.34 23.98
C PHE A 71 24.23 9.10 23.20
N ILE A 72 24.20 10.44 23.21
CA ILE A 72 25.18 11.27 22.50
C ILE A 72 26.59 11.05 23.04
N SER A 73 26.74 10.98 24.36
CA SER A 73 28.05 10.73 24.99
C SER A 73 28.61 9.37 24.58
N SER A 74 27.74 8.36 24.41
CA SER A 74 28.11 7.03 23.89
C SER A 74 28.50 7.01 22.41
N CYS A 75 28.07 8.01 21.63
CA CYS A 75 28.41 8.16 20.21
C CYS A 75 29.68 8.97 19.99
N THR A 76 29.95 9.97 20.83
CA THR A 76 31.01 10.96 20.60
C THR A 76 32.21 10.83 21.54
N HIS A 77 32.10 10.00 22.58
CA HIS A 77 33.12 9.84 23.63
C HIS A 77 33.49 11.17 24.34
N ARG A 78 32.55 12.12 24.39
CA ARG A 78 32.69 13.39 25.12
C ARG A 78 31.39 13.76 25.82
N GLU A 79 31.51 14.59 26.84
CA GLU A 79 30.34 15.23 27.46
C GLU A 79 29.70 16.24 26.51
N THR A 80 28.37 16.27 26.51
CA THR A 80 27.59 17.25 25.74
C THR A 80 27.36 18.49 26.59
N SER A 81 27.69 19.67 26.09
CA SER A 81 27.47 20.89 26.86
C SER A 81 25.97 21.23 26.99
N LYS A 82 25.61 21.93 28.06
CA LYS A 82 24.25 22.47 28.24
C LYS A 82 23.80 23.38 27.08
N GLN A 83 24.73 24.02 26.39
CA GLN A 83 24.44 24.86 25.23
C GLN A 83 24.07 24.01 24.01
N GLU A 84 24.81 22.94 23.75
CA GLU A 84 24.52 21.98 22.68
C GLU A 84 23.15 21.32 22.88
N MET A 85 22.81 20.91 24.11
CA MET A 85 21.48 20.36 24.42
C MET A 85 20.35 21.38 24.22
N LYS A 86 20.59 22.66 24.51
CA LYS A 86 19.62 23.73 24.21
C LYS A 86 19.44 23.94 22.70
N GLU A 87 20.52 23.91 21.94
CA GLU A 87 20.47 24.03 20.47
C GLU A 87 19.76 22.83 19.84
N TYR A 88 19.97 21.63 20.37
CA TYR A 88 19.24 20.43 20.00
C TYR A 88 17.73 20.61 20.17
N GLY A 89 17.27 21.06 21.34
CA GLY A 89 15.84 21.30 21.60
C GLY A 89 15.24 22.41 20.73
N ARG A 90 16.00 23.45 20.39
CA ARG A 90 15.57 24.48 19.42
C ARG A 90 15.40 23.89 18.03
N PHE A 91 16.28 23.00 17.61
CA PHE A 91 16.18 22.31 16.33
C PHE A 91 14.92 21.45 16.26
N ASP A 92 14.60 20.69 17.31
CA ASP A 92 13.39 19.85 17.39
C ASP A 92 12.11 20.68 17.20
N ASN A 93 12.03 21.84 17.85
CA ASN A 93 10.91 22.76 17.64
C ASN A 93 10.89 23.32 16.20
N GLY A 94 12.06 23.63 15.63
CA GLY A 94 12.20 24.10 14.26
C GLY A 94 11.68 23.11 13.22
N ILE A 95 11.96 21.81 13.39
CA ILE A 95 11.46 20.77 12.49
C ILE A 95 9.94 20.59 12.63
N LYS A 96 9.37 20.61 13.84
CA LYS A 96 7.91 20.59 14.05
C LYS A 96 7.20 21.74 13.34
N VAL A 97 7.73 22.96 13.49
CA VAL A 97 7.20 24.16 12.83
C VAL A 97 7.29 24.05 11.31
N THR A 98 8.42 23.58 10.79
CA THR A 98 8.64 23.41 9.35
C THR A 98 7.65 22.41 8.76
N LEU A 99 7.48 21.24 9.38
CA LEU A 99 6.56 20.21 8.92
C LEU A 99 5.10 20.69 8.96
N THR A 100 4.72 21.42 10.02
CA THR A 100 3.39 22.04 10.15
C THR A 100 3.14 23.05 9.03
N LYS A 101 4.15 23.88 8.69
CA LYS A 101 4.06 24.83 7.58
C LYS A 101 3.83 24.12 6.24
N ILE A 102 4.60 23.07 5.95
CA ILE A 102 4.44 22.26 4.73
C ILE A 102 3.00 21.71 4.65
N ARG A 103 2.46 21.18 5.74
CA ARG A 103 1.09 20.63 5.78
C ARG A 103 0.01 21.69 5.58
N ASN A 104 0.19 22.88 6.17
CA ASN A 104 -0.74 23.99 5.98
C ASN A 104 -0.74 24.49 4.54
N GLU A 105 0.45 24.61 3.92
CA GLU A 105 0.57 24.98 2.51
C GLU A 105 -0.02 23.90 1.59
N LEU A 106 0.18 22.62 1.90
CA LEU A 106 -0.46 21.51 1.20
C LEU A 106 -1.99 21.63 1.24
N LYS A 107 -2.59 21.83 2.42
CA LYS A 107 -4.05 22.01 2.57
C LYS A 107 -4.55 23.19 1.75
N ALA A 108 -3.82 24.31 1.76
CA ALA A 108 -4.16 25.48 0.95
C ALA A 108 -4.09 25.19 -0.57
N LYS A 109 -3.06 24.47 -1.05
CA LYS A 109 -2.95 24.07 -2.46
C LYS A 109 -4.08 23.13 -2.90
N LEU A 110 -4.46 22.16 -2.04
CA LEU A 110 -5.59 21.27 -2.29
C LEU A 110 -6.91 22.05 -2.41
N ARG A 111 -7.16 23.05 -1.55
CA ARG A 111 -8.34 23.93 -1.62
C ARG A 111 -8.40 24.74 -2.92
N THR A 112 -7.27 25.28 -3.36
CA THR A 112 -7.17 26.00 -4.64
C THR A 112 -7.51 25.09 -5.81
N LEU A 113 -7.02 23.84 -5.79
CA LEU A 113 -7.32 22.85 -6.82
C LEU A 113 -8.81 22.47 -6.82
N ASP A 114 -9.43 22.35 -5.64
CA ASP A 114 -10.86 22.07 -5.50
C ASP A 114 -11.71 23.19 -6.11
N THR A 115 -11.42 24.45 -5.78
CA THR A 115 -12.13 25.62 -6.33
C THR A 115 -12.05 25.68 -7.85
N LYS A 116 -10.90 25.27 -8.43
CA LYS A 116 -10.66 25.33 -9.87
C LYS A 116 -11.51 24.33 -10.66
N TYR A 117 -11.78 23.16 -10.10
CA TYR A 117 -12.47 22.06 -10.77
C TYR A 117 -13.91 21.86 -10.28
N GLU A 118 -14.42 22.74 -9.42
CA GLU A 118 -15.79 22.67 -8.93
C GLU A 118 -16.80 22.59 -10.09
N GLY A 119 -17.74 21.63 -10.02
CA GLY A 119 -18.72 21.38 -11.07
C GLY A 119 -18.22 20.62 -12.31
N SER A 120 -16.95 20.23 -12.35
CA SER A 120 -16.41 19.40 -13.44
C SER A 120 -16.91 17.95 -13.38
N CYS A 121 -17.18 17.34 -14.53
CA CYS A 121 -17.46 15.89 -14.63
C CYS A 121 -16.29 15.18 -15.30
N PHE A 122 -15.57 14.33 -14.56
CA PHE A 122 -14.39 13.61 -15.06
C PHE A 122 -14.71 12.26 -15.71
N VAL A 123 -15.94 11.77 -15.58
CA VAL A 123 -16.36 10.56 -16.29
C VAL A 123 -16.45 10.83 -17.79
N ASN A 124 -16.93 12.01 -18.18
CA ASN A 124 -17.07 12.45 -19.57
C ASN A 124 -16.15 13.64 -19.91
N SER A 125 -15.09 13.86 -19.14
CA SER A 125 -14.19 14.99 -19.35
C SER A 125 -13.43 14.86 -20.66
N SER A 126 -13.08 16.00 -21.25
CA SER A 126 -12.14 16.00 -22.37
C SER A 126 -10.76 15.55 -21.89
N ARG A 127 -10.01 14.90 -22.80
CA ARG A 127 -8.62 14.50 -22.52
C ARG A 127 -7.75 15.68 -22.08
N ASP A 128 -8.03 16.88 -22.56
CA ASP A 128 -7.29 18.08 -22.18
C ASP A 128 -7.55 18.50 -20.73
N GLN A 129 -8.78 18.32 -20.23
CA GLN A 129 -9.10 18.57 -18.83
C GLN A 129 -8.40 17.56 -17.91
N GLU A 130 -8.37 16.28 -18.30
CA GLU A 130 -7.62 15.24 -17.58
C GLU A 130 -6.12 15.55 -17.56
N LYS A 131 -5.53 15.91 -18.71
CA LYS A 131 -4.12 16.31 -18.80
C LYS A 131 -3.78 17.47 -17.88
N LYS A 132 -4.61 18.53 -17.86
CA LYS A 132 -4.42 19.66 -16.94
C LYS A 132 -4.42 19.22 -15.48
N ARG A 133 -5.36 18.33 -15.09
CA ARG A 133 -5.40 17.82 -13.72
C ARG A 133 -4.17 16.99 -13.38
N ILE A 134 -3.75 16.10 -14.30
CA ILE A 134 -2.53 15.31 -14.16
C ILE A 134 -1.33 16.23 -13.92
N GLU A 135 -1.16 17.27 -14.74
CA GLU A 135 -0.05 18.22 -14.62
C GLU A 135 -0.07 18.98 -13.28
N GLU A 136 -1.25 19.37 -12.79
CA GLU A 136 -1.38 20.08 -11.53
C GLU A 136 -1.10 19.21 -10.31
N ILE A 137 -1.63 17.98 -10.30
CA ILE A 137 -1.34 17.01 -9.24
C ILE A 137 0.13 16.58 -9.29
N ALA A 138 0.70 16.35 -10.47
CA ALA A 138 2.12 16.08 -10.62
C ALA A 138 2.99 17.24 -10.10
N THR A 139 2.58 18.48 -10.38
CA THR A 139 3.25 19.69 -9.86
C THR A 139 3.15 19.78 -8.34
N LEU A 140 1.99 19.44 -7.77
CA LEU A 140 1.80 19.38 -6.32
C LEU A 140 2.73 18.34 -5.68
N PHE A 141 2.78 17.11 -6.22
CA PHE A 141 3.67 16.06 -5.72
C PHE A 141 5.16 16.41 -5.92
N LYS A 142 5.53 17.08 -7.02
CA LYS A 142 6.88 17.59 -7.23
C LYS A 142 7.28 18.62 -6.16
N TRP A 143 6.36 19.52 -5.80
CA TRP A 143 6.57 20.46 -4.71
C TRP A 143 6.69 19.74 -3.36
N ILE A 144 5.76 18.84 -3.03
CA ILE A 144 5.84 18.02 -1.80
C ILE A 144 7.18 17.30 -1.71
N HIS A 145 7.59 16.63 -2.79
CA HIS A 145 8.86 15.92 -2.86
C HIS A 145 10.04 16.84 -2.56
N GLY A 146 10.06 18.05 -3.13
CA GLY A 146 11.09 19.06 -2.86
C GLY A 146 11.13 19.47 -1.39
N GLU A 147 9.98 19.83 -0.82
CA GLU A 147 9.88 20.25 0.59
C GLU A 147 10.31 19.14 1.56
N ILE A 148 9.84 17.91 1.35
CA ILE A 148 10.20 16.76 2.19
C ILE A 148 11.66 16.37 2.00
N LYS A 149 12.21 16.45 0.78
CA LYS A 149 13.64 16.28 0.54
C LYS A 149 14.44 17.28 1.37
N THR A 150 14.14 18.58 1.24
CA THR A 150 14.83 19.64 1.99
C THR A 150 14.69 19.46 3.49
N PHE A 151 13.50 19.11 3.99
CA PHE A 151 13.25 18.82 5.39
C PHE A 151 14.16 17.70 5.92
N ILE A 152 14.21 16.56 5.22
CA ILE A 152 15.04 15.42 5.63
C ILE A 152 16.52 15.76 5.48
N SER A 153 16.94 16.41 4.39
CA SER A 153 18.34 16.83 4.21
C SER A 153 18.80 17.73 5.36
N HIS A 154 17.97 18.69 5.81
CA HIS A 154 18.29 19.54 6.96
C HIS A 154 18.43 18.74 8.26
N LEU A 155 17.56 17.76 8.48
CA LEU A 155 17.62 16.84 9.63
C LEU A 155 18.91 16.02 9.61
N VAL A 156 19.22 15.36 8.50
CA VAL A 156 20.44 14.54 8.36
C VAL A 156 21.70 15.42 8.46
N THR A 157 21.70 16.61 7.84
CA THR A 157 22.81 17.58 7.94
C THR A 157 23.08 17.97 9.39
N HIS A 158 22.02 18.25 10.16
CA HIS A 158 22.16 18.60 11.57
C HIS A 158 22.77 17.45 12.37
N CYS A 159 22.26 16.23 12.20
CA CYS A 159 22.79 15.04 12.88
C CYS A 159 24.24 14.73 12.49
N ALA A 160 24.58 14.79 11.21
CA ALA A 160 25.94 14.52 10.72
C ALA A 160 26.95 15.54 11.29
N ARG A 161 26.62 16.83 11.25
CA ARG A 161 27.44 17.89 11.86
C ARG A 161 27.60 17.71 13.37
N PHE A 162 26.52 17.32 14.04
CA PHE A 162 26.53 17.11 15.48
C PHE A 162 27.44 15.93 15.89
N LEU A 163 27.48 14.87 15.07
CA LEU A 163 28.38 13.72 15.25
C LEU A 163 29.79 13.93 14.67
N GLY A 164 30.05 15.04 13.98
CA GLY A 164 31.34 15.31 13.32
C GLY A 164 31.63 14.41 12.11
N ILE A 165 30.59 13.90 11.43
CA ILE A 165 30.71 13.02 10.27
C ILE A 165 30.82 13.84 8.99
N ASP A 166 31.81 13.53 8.13
CA ASP A 166 31.98 14.13 6.81
C ASP A 166 30.93 13.62 5.81
N ASP A 167 30.22 14.52 5.15
CA ASP A 167 29.13 14.20 4.23
C ASP A 167 29.59 13.67 2.87
N LYS A 168 30.89 13.70 2.60
CA LYS A 168 31.50 13.07 1.43
C LYS A 168 31.77 11.57 1.61
N SER A 169 31.65 11.04 2.83
CA SER A 169 31.97 9.65 3.13
C SER A 169 30.81 8.66 2.91
N PHE A 170 29.61 9.18 2.64
CA PHE A 170 28.41 8.36 2.50
C PHE A 170 27.35 9.01 1.59
N ALA A 171 26.36 8.22 1.20
CA ALA A 171 25.10 8.66 0.62
C ALA A 171 23.92 8.17 1.46
N PHE A 172 23.10 9.10 1.93
CA PHE A 172 21.80 8.80 2.52
C PHE A 172 20.79 8.67 1.39
N ILE A 173 20.30 7.46 1.14
CA ILE A 173 19.37 7.15 0.06
C ILE A 173 17.98 6.82 0.61
N ALA A 174 16.94 7.22 -0.09
CA ALA A 174 15.54 6.88 0.23
C ALA A 174 14.91 5.96 -0.82
N PHE A 175 13.93 5.18 -0.36
CA PHE A 175 13.21 4.16 -1.14
C PHE A 175 11.70 4.43 -1.20
N GLY A 176 10.98 3.47 -1.79
CA GLY A 176 9.53 3.40 -1.68
C GLY A 176 8.79 4.57 -2.31
N SER A 177 7.85 5.14 -1.58
CA SER A 177 7.03 6.25 -2.10
C SER A 177 7.86 7.50 -2.37
N PHE A 178 8.98 7.69 -1.67
CA PHE A 178 9.89 8.80 -1.90
C PHE A 178 10.56 8.72 -3.28
N SER A 179 11.14 7.57 -3.62
CA SER A 179 11.82 7.40 -4.92
C SER A 179 10.87 7.37 -6.12
N ARG A 180 9.58 7.06 -5.90
CA ARG A 180 8.52 7.19 -6.92
C ARG A 180 7.92 8.59 -7.03
N LYS A 181 8.35 9.56 -6.21
CA LYS A 181 7.77 10.92 -6.10
C LYS A 181 6.33 10.94 -5.59
N GLU A 182 5.90 9.88 -4.91
CA GLU A 182 4.56 9.70 -4.34
C GLU A 182 4.51 10.00 -2.82
N THR A 183 5.61 10.52 -2.26
CA THR A 183 5.71 10.84 -0.83
C THR A 183 4.71 11.91 -0.42
N THR A 184 4.31 11.89 0.86
CA THR A 184 3.47 12.93 1.46
C THR A 184 4.13 13.46 2.73
N PRO A 185 3.75 14.64 3.23
CA PRO A 185 4.23 15.15 4.53
C PRO A 185 3.78 14.33 5.75
N PHE A 186 3.08 13.22 5.52
CA PHE A 186 2.63 12.30 6.55
C PHE A 186 3.28 10.93 6.38
N SER A 187 3.91 10.63 5.24
CA SER A 187 4.36 9.27 4.90
C SER A 187 5.63 8.89 5.64
N ASP A 188 5.76 7.59 5.89
CA ASP A 188 7.01 7.00 6.33
C ASP A 188 8.14 7.25 5.32
N VAL A 189 9.34 7.44 5.85
CA VAL A 189 10.56 7.48 5.05
C VAL A 189 11.29 6.14 5.19
N GLU A 190 11.54 5.50 4.06
CA GLU A 190 12.34 4.27 3.97
C GLU A 190 13.75 4.69 3.50
N PHE A 191 14.84 4.35 4.21
CA PHE A 191 16.17 4.84 3.87
C PHE A 191 17.33 3.91 4.15
N ALA A 192 18.48 4.14 3.53
CA ALA A 192 19.74 3.53 3.94
C ALA A 192 20.90 4.53 3.85
N ILE A 193 21.99 4.23 4.54
CA ILE A 193 23.23 4.97 4.47
C ILE A 193 24.25 4.07 3.76
N VAL A 194 24.70 4.49 2.59
CA VAL A 194 25.68 3.75 1.79
C VAL A 194 27.02 4.43 1.92
N GLN A 195 28.04 3.69 2.35
CA GLN A 195 29.37 4.25 2.52
C GLN A 195 30.15 4.29 1.19
N ASP A 196 30.95 5.34 1.00
CA ASP A 196 31.84 5.49 -0.15
C ASP A 196 33.11 4.62 -0.02
N SER A 197 32.93 3.34 0.26
CA SER A 197 34.01 2.36 0.31
C SER A 197 33.69 1.17 -0.58
N ASN A 198 34.74 0.65 -1.20
CA ASN A 198 34.74 -0.59 -1.98
C ASN A 198 35.41 -1.73 -1.22
N ASP A 199 35.86 -1.49 0.02
CA ASP A 199 36.36 -2.53 0.91
C ASP A 199 35.18 -3.14 1.69
N PRO A 200 34.86 -4.44 1.52
CA PRO A 200 33.83 -5.08 2.36
C PRO A 200 34.19 -5.06 3.86
N ASN A 201 35.47 -4.81 4.20
CA ASN A 201 36.00 -4.70 5.55
C ASN A 201 36.28 -3.22 5.94
N ILE A 202 35.33 -2.31 5.69
CA ILE A 202 35.39 -0.95 6.28
C ILE A 202 35.67 -1.02 7.78
N SER A 203 36.33 0.02 8.28
CA SER A 203 36.71 0.06 9.69
C SER A 203 35.47 -0.07 10.57
N THR A 204 35.64 -0.75 11.71
CA THR A 204 34.58 -0.85 12.73
C THR A 204 34.05 0.53 13.12
N GLU A 205 34.89 1.57 13.03
CA GLU A 205 34.54 2.95 13.36
C GLU A 205 33.63 3.61 12.32
N GLU A 206 33.88 3.43 11.02
CA GLU A 206 33.01 3.95 9.97
C GLU A 206 31.62 3.29 10.01
N LYS A 207 31.54 1.97 10.25
CA LYS A 207 30.27 1.26 10.49
C LYS A 207 29.52 1.87 11.67
N LYS A 208 30.22 2.04 12.80
CA LYS A 208 29.65 2.64 14.01
C LYS A 208 29.16 4.06 13.78
N ASN A 209 29.87 4.88 13.01
CA ASN A 209 29.49 6.27 12.73
C ASN A 209 28.22 6.36 11.88
N ALA A 210 28.13 5.56 10.82
CA ALA A 210 26.91 5.49 10.02
C ALA A 210 25.71 4.98 10.84
N LEU A 211 25.95 4.02 11.75
CA LEU A 211 24.92 3.51 12.66
C LEU A 211 24.45 4.57 13.66
N ASN A 212 25.40 5.26 14.29
CA ASN A 212 25.12 6.39 15.19
C ASN A 212 24.33 7.49 14.45
N LEU A 213 24.68 7.78 13.19
CA LEU A 213 23.96 8.75 12.36
C LEU A 213 22.52 8.31 12.11
N ALA A 214 22.31 7.06 11.69
CA ALA A 214 20.97 6.52 11.48
C ALA A 214 20.12 6.61 12.76
N MET A 215 20.67 6.18 13.90
CA MET A 215 19.97 6.22 15.18
C MET A 215 19.65 7.64 15.63
N LEU A 216 20.57 8.59 15.46
CA LEU A 216 20.33 9.98 15.83
C LEU A 216 19.26 10.63 14.92
N VAL A 217 19.28 10.31 13.64
CA VAL A 217 18.24 10.70 12.68
C VAL A 217 16.88 10.12 13.07
N HIS A 218 16.82 8.86 13.52
CA HIS A 218 15.62 8.27 14.10
C HIS A 218 15.10 9.00 15.33
N ILE A 219 16.00 9.27 16.29
CA ILE A 219 15.65 10.04 17.50
C ILE A 219 15.03 11.38 17.12
N LYS A 220 15.59 12.10 16.15
CA LYS A 220 15.03 13.38 15.70
C LYS A 220 13.61 13.26 15.16
N LEU A 221 13.28 12.21 14.40
CA LEU A 221 11.89 12.00 13.98
C LEU A 221 10.98 11.59 15.14
N LEU A 222 11.46 10.80 16.11
CA LEU A 222 10.68 10.46 17.31
C LEU A 222 10.21 11.72 18.04
N THR A 223 11.03 12.77 18.09
CA THR A 223 10.66 14.03 18.73
C THR A 223 9.47 14.74 18.09
N LEU A 224 9.07 14.38 16.85
CA LEU A 224 7.84 14.90 16.23
C LEU A 224 6.58 14.46 17.00
N GLY A 225 6.64 13.37 17.77
CA GLY A 225 5.49 12.78 18.48
C GLY A 225 4.53 12.02 17.56
N GLU A 226 4.98 11.68 16.34
CA GLU A 226 4.13 11.12 15.28
C GLU A 226 4.43 9.64 14.96
N THR A 227 5.47 9.09 15.57
CA THR A 227 5.80 7.66 15.45
C THR A 227 4.93 6.88 16.41
N VAL A 228 4.23 5.86 15.90
CA VAL A 228 3.50 4.91 16.75
C VAL A 228 4.51 4.09 17.55
N LEU A 229 4.36 4.02 18.87
CA LEU A 229 5.27 3.26 19.73
C LEU A 229 5.45 1.80 19.31
N PRO A 230 4.43 1.11 18.74
CA PRO A 230 4.62 -0.17 18.08
C PRO A 230 5.76 -0.25 17.07
N ALA A 231 6.10 0.84 16.39
CA ALA A 231 7.22 0.85 15.46
C ALA A 231 8.58 0.56 16.12
N MET A 232 8.68 0.56 17.45
CA MET A 232 9.93 0.32 18.19
C MET A 232 10.18 -1.15 18.59
N ASP A 233 9.26 -2.06 18.26
CA ASP A 233 9.40 -3.51 18.54
C ASP A 233 9.79 -3.83 19.99
N ILE A 234 9.12 -3.14 20.91
CA ILE A 234 9.27 -3.28 22.36
C ILE A 234 8.50 -4.53 22.78
N GLY A 235 9.22 -5.63 23.05
CA GLY A 235 8.62 -6.93 23.38
C GLY A 235 7.68 -6.89 24.60
N SER A 236 7.98 -6.08 25.62
CA SER A 236 7.11 -5.93 26.80
C SER A 236 5.73 -5.33 26.51
N LEU A 237 5.52 -4.75 25.33
CA LEU A 237 4.24 -4.20 24.90
C LEU A 237 3.44 -5.16 24.00
N GLU A 238 4.01 -6.30 23.59
CA GLU A 238 3.41 -7.26 22.66
C GLU A 238 2.04 -7.78 23.16
N GLY A 239 1.04 -7.86 22.27
CA GLY A 239 -0.33 -8.29 22.57
C GLY A 239 -1.21 -7.29 23.33
N TRP A 240 -0.64 -6.46 24.20
CA TRP A 240 -1.39 -5.46 24.99
C TRP A 240 -1.53 -4.12 24.28
N TYR A 241 -0.47 -3.66 23.62
CA TYR A 241 -0.39 -2.33 23.01
C TYR A 241 -0.47 -2.37 21.46
N TYR A 242 -0.18 -3.52 20.86
CA TYR A 242 -0.05 -3.66 19.39
C TYR A 242 -1.33 -4.08 18.67
N ASP A 243 -2.20 -4.84 19.35
CA ASP A 243 -3.40 -5.39 18.73
C ASP A 243 -4.55 -4.38 18.70
N ASP A 244 -4.53 -3.40 19.60
CA ASP A 244 -5.55 -2.36 19.71
C ASP A 244 -5.08 -1.03 19.12
N ARG A 245 -4.86 -1.03 17.80
CA ARG A 245 -4.33 0.12 17.03
C ARG A 245 -5.17 1.39 17.13
N GLN A 246 -6.38 1.31 17.68
CA GLN A 246 -7.26 2.47 17.89
C GLN A 246 -6.95 3.24 19.18
N HIS A 247 -6.16 2.68 20.11
CA HIS A 247 -5.94 3.26 21.45
C HIS A 247 -4.49 3.72 21.72
N VAL A 248 -3.57 3.58 20.76
CA VAL A 248 -2.22 4.13 20.88
C VAL A 248 -2.21 5.58 20.40
N SER A 249 -2.17 6.51 21.33
CA SER A 249 -2.56 7.91 21.12
C SER A 249 -1.55 8.82 20.41
N THR A 250 -0.46 8.28 19.85
CA THR A 250 0.38 9.08 18.96
C THR A 250 -0.24 9.14 17.58
N LYS A 251 -0.42 10.34 17.04
CA LYS A 251 -0.91 10.54 15.67
C LYS A 251 0.07 9.86 14.73
N GLN A 252 -0.35 8.83 14.02
CA GLN A 252 0.51 8.19 13.02
C GLN A 252 0.83 9.21 11.92
N GLY A 253 2.03 9.78 11.91
CA GLY A 253 2.43 10.85 11.00
C GLY A 253 3.76 10.54 10.34
N MET A 254 4.62 11.54 10.17
CA MET A 254 5.92 11.33 9.53
C MET A 254 6.86 10.56 10.47
N SER A 255 7.14 9.31 10.12
CA SER A 255 8.08 8.43 10.82
C SER A 255 9.12 7.82 9.88
N PHE A 256 10.15 7.18 10.42
CA PHE A 256 10.95 6.23 9.66
C PHE A 256 10.37 4.83 9.82
N ASP A 257 10.78 3.92 8.95
CA ASP A 257 10.38 2.52 9.01
C ASP A 257 10.63 1.91 10.42
N GLY A 258 9.67 1.14 10.90
CA GLY A 258 9.70 0.59 12.25
C GLY A 258 10.63 -0.62 12.37
N LEU A 259 11.10 -0.91 13.58
CA LEU A 259 11.97 -2.04 13.91
C LEU A 259 11.26 -3.41 13.81
N MET A 260 9.92 -3.45 13.78
CA MET A 260 9.15 -4.69 13.71
C MET A 260 9.48 -5.50 12.46
N SER A 261 9.90 -6.76 12.60
CA SER A 261 10.28 -7.66 11.50
C SER A 261 9.26 -7.77 10.34
N ARG A 262 7.96 -7.59 10.62
CA ARG A 262 6.88 -7.62 9.60
C ARG A 262 6.66 -6.31 8.85
N ALA A 263 7.14 -5.19 9.41
CA ALA A 263 6.98 -3.86 8.84
C ALA A 263 8.32 -3.31 8.30
N ASN A 264 9.43 -3.81 8.83
CA ASN A 264 10.77 -3.33 8.55
C ASN A 264 11.26 -3.78 7.18
N LYS A 265 11.20 -2.88 6.21
CA LYS A 265 11.84 -3.03 4.88
C LYS A 265 13.28 -2.58 4.89
N THR A 266 13.73 -2.07 6.03
CA THR A 266 15.00 -1.41 6.18
C THR A 266 15.83 -2.24 7.15
N PRO A 267 17.00 -2.76 6.81
CA PRO A 267 17.77 -3.69 7.67
C PRO A 267 18.35 -2.98 8.91
N TYR A 268 17.51 -2.56 9.85
CA TYR A 268 17.89 -1.64 10.90
C TYR A 268 18.88 -2.28 11.85
N PHE A 269 18.57 -3.44 12.43
CA PHE A 269 19.46 -4.11 13.37
C PHE A 269 19.16 -5.62 13.37
N THR A 270 20.18 -6.40 13.05
CA THR A 270 20.42 -7.82 13.38
C THR A 270 19.40 -8.89 12.99
N ASP A 271 19.86 -9.80 12.14
CA ASP A 271 19.95 -11.20 12.55
C ASP A 271 21.40 -11.63 12.30
N GLU A 272 22.04 -12.40 13.19
CA GLU A 272 23.37 -12.98 12.93
C GLU A 272 23.35 -13.87 11.66
N THR A 273 22.16 -14.19 11.17
CA THR A 273 21.90 -14.95 9.94
C THR A 273 21.76 -14.09 8.67
N VAL A 274 21.76 -12.75 8.75
CA VAL A 274 21.53 -11.85 7.60
C VAL A 274 22.76 -10.96 7.36
N ASP A 275 23.47 -11.21 6.25
CA ASP A 275 24.69 -10.54 5.76
C ASP A 275 24.54 -9.03 5.41
N PHE A 276 23.61 -8.27 5.99
CA PHE A 276 23.36 -6.87 5.58
C PHE A 276 22.88 -5.95 6.68
N SER A 277 23.48 -4.75 6.71
CA SER A 277 23.10 -3.65 7.59
C SER A 277 22.69 -2.40 6.80
N LEU A 278 21.94 -1.52 7.45
CA LEU A 278 21.50 -0.22 6.95
C LEU A 278 22.62 0.74 6.50
N THR A 279 23.85 0.39 6.83
CA THR A 279 25.02 1.27 6.88
C THR A 279 26.23 0.68 6.17
N ASP A 280 26.00 -0.07 5.07
CA ASP A 280 27.04 -0.88 4.44
C ASP A 280 27.73 -0.23 3.24
N THR A 281 28.80 -0.86 2.78
CA THR A 281 29.55 -0.45 1.59
C THR A 281 28.80 -0.70 0.29
N LYS A 282 29.19 -0.01 -0.78
CA LYS A 282 28.69 -0.26 -2.14
C LYS A 282 28.78 -1.74 -2.52
N LYS A 283 29.91 -2.41 -2.22
CA LYS A 283 30.12 -3.83 -2.54
C LYS A 283 29.34 -4.77 -1.63
N ALA A 284 29.23 -4.49 -0.34
CA ALA A 284 28.44 -5.32 0.57
C ALA A 284 26.95 -5.25 0.23
N PHE A 285 26.44 -4.06 -0.12
CA PHE A 285 25.13 -3.91 -0.75
C PHE A 285 25.01 -4.88 -1.93
N VAL A 286 25.91 -4.78 -2.91
CA VAL A 286 25.90 -5.64 -4.12
C VAL A 286 26.00 -7.14 -3.79
N ASN A 287 26.89 -7.54 -2.89
CA ASN A 287 27.12 -8.93 -2.51
C ASN A 287 25.93 -9.53 -1.77
N PHE A 288 25.32 -8.78 -0.84
CA PHE A 288 24.07 -9.17 -0.23
C PHE A 288 23.00 -9.46 -1.30
N PHE A 289 22.92 -8.64 -2.34
CA PHE A 289 21.99 -8.88 -3.46
C PHE A 289 22.34 -10.08 -4.34
N HIS A 290 23.60 -10.56 -4.30
CA HIS A 290 24.02 -11.77 -4.98
C HIS A 290 23.73 -13.03 -4.16
N SER A 291 23.92 -12.96 -2.83
CA SER A 291 23.82 -14.12 -1.94
C SER A 291 22.42 -14.42 -1.41
N ASN A 292 21.50 -13.45 -1.42
CA ASN A 292 20.19 -13.61 -0.79
C ASN A 292 19.11 -14.14 -1.74
N HIS A 293 18.35 -15.15 -1.29
CA HIS A 293 17.29 -15.81 -2.08
C HIS A 293 15.91 -15.14 -1.96
N ASP A 294 15.74 -14.18 -1.05
CA ASP A 294 14.50 -13.44 -0.85
C ASP A 294 14.42 -12.20 -1.76
N LEU A 295 14.26 -12.44 -3.08
CA LEU A 295 14.05 -11.37 -4.07
C LEU A 295 12.72 -10.62 -3.86
N ASP A 296 11.73 -11.24 -3.21
CA ASP A 296 10.37 -10.71 -3.10
C ASP A 296 10.29 -9.51 -2.13
N SER A 297 11.02 -9.51 -1.01
CA SER A 297 10.99 -8.40 -0.04
C SER A 297 11.86 -7.19 -0.44
N LYS A 298 12.78 -7.36 -1.39
CA LYS A 298 13.85 -6.40 -1.73
C LYS A 298 13.84 -5.97 -3.19
N LEU A 299 12.74 -6.23 -3.91
CA LEU A 299 12.64 -5.99 -5.36
C LEU A 299 12.88 -4.52 -5.76
N PHE A 300 12.53 -3.57 -4.89
CA PHE A 300 12.75 -2.14 -5.11
C PHE A 300 14.26 -1.79 -5.28
N LEU A 301 15.15 -2.51 -4.59
CA LEU A 301 16.60 -2.32 -4.72
C LEU A 301 17.10 -2.79 -6.09
N TYR A 302 16.58 -3.93 -6.59
CA TYR A 302 16.91 -4.45 -7.92
C TYR A 302 16.41 -3.57 -9.08
N LYS A 303 15.29 -2.87 -8.89
CA LYS A 303 14.76 -1.91 -9.87
C LYS A 303 15.57 -0.61 -9.90
N GLY A 304 16.40 -0.36 -8.88
CA GLY A 304 17.09 0.91 -8.71
C GLY A 304 16.18 2.03 -8.23
N ASP A 305 15.08 1.67 -7.54
CA ASP A 305 14.03 2.57 -7.07
C ASP A 305 14.48 3.31 -5.80
N PHE A 306 15.58 4.06 -5.90
CA PHE A 306 16.13 4.87 -4.83
C PHE A 306 16.67 6.22 -5.30
N GLU A 307 16.69 7.18 -4.38
CA GLU A 307 17.17 8.55 -4.61
C GLU A 307 18.00 9.03 -3.43
N THR A 308 19.11 9.74 -3.71
CA THR A 308 19.89 10.41 -2.67
C THR A 308 19.10 11.56 -2.03
N LEU A 309 19.02 11.55 -0.71
CA LEU A 309 18.51 12.62 0.13
C LEU A 309 19.62 13.55 0.61
N TYR A 310 20.79 12.99 0.93
CA TYR A 310 21.94 13.71 1.46
C TYR A 310 23.24 12.94 1.22
N GLY A 311 24.38 13.62 1.25
CA GLY A 311 25.70 13.04 1.01
C GLY A 311 26.11 13.02 -0.47
N ASP A 312 27.07 12.17 -0.82
CA ASP A 312 27.64 12.13 -2.16
C ASP A 312 26.78 11.36 -3.18
N ASP A 313 26.18 12.09 -4.12
CA ASP A 313 25.43 11.53 -5.25
C ASP A 313 26.25 10.54 -6.09
N SER A 314 27.58 10.65 -6.11
CA SER A 314 28.46 9.75 -6.85
C SER A 314 28.34 8.30 -6.37
N VAL A 315 28.17 8.09 -5.07
CA VAL A 315 28.01 6.77 -4.42
C VAL A 315 26.73 6.10 -4.89
N ALA A 316 25.60 6.81 -4.81
CA ALA A 316 24.30 6.31 -5.26
C ALA A 316 24.29 6.03 -6.77
N ASN A 317 24.93 6.90 -7.56
CA ASN A 317 25.06 6.72 -9.01
C ASN A 317 25.93 5.50 -9.37
N GLU A 318 27.02 5.27 -8.65
CA GLU A 318 27.86 4.09 -8.83
C GLU A 318 27.09 2.81 -8.54
N MET A 319 26.31 2.76 -7.45
CA MET A 319 25.43 1.63 -7.15
C MET A 319 24.44 1.36 -8.31
N LYS A 320 23.75 2.40 -8.79
CA LYS A 320 22.84 2.28 -9.95
C LYS A 320 23.57 1.72 -11.17
N ASN A 321 24.83 2.10 -11.38
CA ASN A 321 25.64 1.59 -12.48
C ASN A 321 26.05 0.12 -12.26
N ILE A 322 26.37 -0.29 -11.04
CA ILE A 322 26.67 -1.68 -10.72
C ILE A 322 25.45 -2.57 -10.99
N PHE A 323 24.25 -2.17 -10.56
CA PHE A 323 23.00 -2.88 -10.87
C PHE A 323 22.74 -2.99 -12.38
N LYS A 324 23.01 -1.92 -13.15
CA LYS A 324 22.87 -1.93 -14.62
C LYS A 324 23.88 -2.86 -15.30
N ARG A 325 25.12 -2.92 -14.80
CA ARG A 325 26.21 -3.73 -15.39
C ARG A 325 26.11 -5.21 -15.04
N ASN A 326 25.55 -5.54 -13.87
CA ASN A 326 25.34 -6.91 -13.41
C ASN A 326 24.13 -7.58 -14.11
N GLY A 327 24.16 -7.61 -15.46
CA GLY A 327 23.13 -8.20 -16.31
C GLY A 327 22.92 -9.71 -16.14
N ALA A 328 23.80 -10.40 -15.39
CA ALA A 328 23.75 -11.84 -15.14
C ALA A 328 22.42 -12.30 -14.50
N ARG A 329 21.74 -11.46 -13.71
CA ARG A 329 20.46 -11.79 -13.05
C ARG A 329 19.26 -11.05 -13.64
N ARG A 330 19.39 -10.38 -14.81
CA ARG A 330 18.24 -9.64 -15.41
C ARG A 330 17.03 -10.54 -15.62
N LYS A 331 17.24 -11.80 -16.02
CA LYS A 331 16.16 -12.80 -16.16
C LYS A 331 15.50 -13.15 -14.82
N GLU A 332 16.29 -13.33 -13.76
CA GLU A 332 15.78 -13.60 -12.40
C GLU A 332 15.01 -12.41 -11.83
N ILE A 333 15.50 -11.18 -12.02
CA ILE A 333 14.82 -9.95 -11.61
C ILE A 333 13.50 -9.81 -12.34
N ILE A 334 13.48 -9.99 -13.67
CA ILE A 334 12.24 -9.95 -14.45
C ILE A 334 11.26 -11.04 -13.98
N SER A 335 11.75 -12.24 -13.67
CA SER A 335 10.93 -13.33 -13.12
C SER A 335 10.32 -12.96 -11.77
N ALA A 336 11.10 -12.38 -10.85
CA ALA A 336 10.63 -11.88 -9.57
C ALA A 336 9.59 -10.76 -9.74
N ILE A 337 9.83 -9.78 -10.63
CA ILE A 337 8.85 -8.73 -10.95
C ILE A 337 7.55 -9.34 -11.47
N ARG A 338 7.61 -10.36 -12.35
CA ARG A 338 6.40 -11.04 -12.84
C ARG A 338 5.64 -11.76 -11.72
N LYS A 339 6.37 -12.42 -10.81
CA LYS A 339 5.79 -13.10 -9.64
C LYS A 339 5.12 -12.11 -8.68
N GLU A 340 5.79 -11.03 -8.33
CA GLU A 340 5.27 -9.97 -7.47
C GLU A 340 4.05 -9.29 -8.11
N PHE A 341 4.16 -8.89 -9.38
CA PHE A 341 3.06 -8.34 -10.16
C PHE A 341 1.81 -9.22 -10.13
N LYS A 342 1.98 -10.55 -10.28
CA LYS A 342 0.90 -11.53 -10.17
C LYS A 342 0.29 -11.58 -8.76
N ASN A 343 1.13 -11.57 -7.72
CA ASN A 343 0.68 -11.63 -6.33
C ASN A 343 -0.08 -10.36 -5.94
N ASP A 344 0.46 -9.20 -6.31
CA ASP A 344 -0.18 -7.90 -6.08
C ASP A 344 -1.50 -7.79 -6.83
N LEU A 345 -1.57 -8.28 -8.06
CA LEU A 345 -2.83 -8.35 -8.78
C LEU A 345 -3.87 -9.18 -8.02
N LYS A 346 -3.51 -10.39 -7.57
CA LYS A 346 -4.42 -11.24 -6.79
C LYS A 346 -4.88 -10.57 -5.50
N LYS A 347 -4.01 -9.75 -4.90
CA LYS A 347 -4.24 -9.07 -3.63
C LYS A 347 -5.07 -7.79 -3.77
N TYR A 348 -4.87 -7.03 -4.84
CA TYR A 348 -5.48 -5.71 -5.08
C TYR A 348 -6.46 -5.70 -6.26
N SER A 349 -6.86 -6.87 -6.76
CA SER A 349 -7.89 -7.00 -7.80
C SER A 349 -9.22 -6.45 -7.28
N CYS A 350 -9.73 -5.43 -7.95
CA CYS A 350 -11.04 -4.86 -7.68
C CYS A 350 -12.18 -5.75 -8.21
N THR A 351 -11.95 -6.47 -9.32
CA THR A 351 -12.92 -7.38 -9.94
C THR A 351 -13.12 -8.64 -9.10
N LYS A 352 -12.05 -9.18 -8.51
CA LYS A 352 -12.15 -10.34 -7.62
C LYS A 352 -13.10 -10.12 -6.44
N LYS A 353 -13.18 -8.88 -5.92
CA LYS A 353 -14.16 -8.55 -4.86
C LYS A 353 -15.58 -8.74 -5.35
N ILE A 354 -15.89 -8.28 -6.56
CA ILE A 354 -17.21 -8.45 -7.18
C ILE A 354 -17.51 -9.94 -7.43
N TYR A 355 -16.49 -10.75 -7.75
CA TYR A 355 -16.64 -12.19 -7.91
C TYR A 355 -16.61 -12.98 -6.59
N ASP A 356 -16.38 -12.32 -5.45
CA ASP A 356 -16.25 -13.01 -4.18
C ASP A 356 -17.63 -13.50 -3.71
N ALA A 357 -17.71 -14.76 -3.30
CA ALA A 357 -18.87 -15.34 -2.64
C ALA A 357 -19.37 -14.49 -1.45
N LYS A 358 -18.46 -13.77 -0.78
CA LYS A 358 -18.74 -12.89 0.35
C LYS A 358 -18.93 -11.43 -0.04
N PHE A 359 -19.07 -11.12 -1.33
CA PHE A 359 -19.25 -9.72 -1.77
C PHE A 359 -20.51 -9.08 -1.20
N GLU A 360 -21.60 -9.83 -0.97
CA GLU A 360 -22.79 -9.30 -0.29
C GLU A 360 -22.47 -8.84 1.14
N GLU A 361 -21.65 -9.59 1.88
CA GLU A 361 -21.15 -9.16 3.21
C GLU A 361 -20.33 -7.88 3.09
N HIS A 362 -19.54 -7.72 2.02
CA HIS A 362 -18.76 -6.51 1.77
C HIS A 362 -19.63 -5.30 1.37
N LEU A 363 -20.70 -5.52 0.62
CA LEU A 363 -21.68 -4.51 0.20
C LEU A 363 -22.53 -4.01 1.37
N LEU A 364 -22.84 -4.90 2.32
CA LEU A 364 -23.65 -4.62 3.51
C LEU A 364 -22.80 -4.29 4.74
N SER A 365 -21.47 -4.39 4.62
CA SER A 365 -20.54 -4.16 5.71
C SER A 365 -20.45 -2.67 6.03
N ASP A 366 -20.68 -2.32 7.30
CA ASP A 366 -20.32 -1.01 7.85
C ASP A 366 -18.82 -0.87 8.12
N LYS A 367 -17.98 -1.86 7.76
CA LYS A 367 -16.53 -1.80 7.93
C LYS A 367 -15.93 -0.67 7.09
N GLU A 368 -15.00 0.04 7.72
CA GLU A 368 -14.22 1.12 7.14
C GLU A 368 -13.47 0.66 5.87
N LEU A 369 -13.44 1.52 4.85
CA LEU A 369 -12.70 1.28 3.61
C LEU A 369 -11.31 1.92 3.73
N SER A 370 -10.26 1.18 3.36
CA SER A 370 -8.89 1.70 3.40
C SER A 370 -8.51 2.28 2.04
N VAL A 371 -8.35 3.60 1.93
CA VAL A 371 -7.93 4.27 0.67
C VAL A 371 -6.65 3.65 0.12
N LYS A 372 -5.69 3.32 1.00
CA LYS A 372 -4.44 2.67 0.63
C LYS A 372 -4.65 1.31 -0.03
N LYS A 373 -5.43 0.43 0.60
CA LYS A 373 -5.65 -0.94 0.10
C LYS A 373 -6.57 -0.98 -1.13
N GLU A 374 -7.57 -0.11 -1.16
CA GLU A 374 -8.64 -0.11 -2.16
C GLU A 374 -8.28 0.65 -3.44
N LEU A 375 -7.60 1.80 -3.30
CA LEU A 375 -7.36 2.73 -4.42
C LEU A 375 -5.87 2.92 -4.72
N TYR A 376 -5.01 3.02 -3.71
CA TYR A 376 -3.60 3.39 -3.94
C TYR A 376 -2.70 2.21 -4.35
N ARG A 377 -2.85 1.04 -3.72
CA ARG A 377 -1.92 -0.09 -3.92
C ARG A 377 -1.93 -0.65 -5.34
N LEU A 378 -3.11 -0.76 -5.96
CA LEU A 378 -3.23 -1.25 -7.34
C LEU A 378 -2.42 -0.35 -8.30
N PRO A 379 -2.68 0.95 -8.45
CA PRO A 379 -1.90 1.82 -9.33
C PRO A 379 -0.43 1.93 -8.93
N SER A 380 -0.13 2.19 -7.65
CA SER A 380 1.25 2.48 -7.22
C SER A 380 2.19 1.28 -7.39
N VAL A 381 1.72 0.06 -7.14
CA VAL A 381 2.56 -1.14 -7.19
C VAL A 381 2.44 -1.86 -8.53
N VAL A 382 1.21 -2.10 -9.01
CA VAL A 382 0.97 -2.90 -10.22
C VAL A 382 1.42 -2.13 -11.46
N ILE A 383 1.15 -0.81 -11.55
CA ILE A 383 1.58 -0.01 -12.72
C ILE A 383 3.09 0.20 -12.70
N ASN A 384 3.70 0.44 -11.53
CA ASN A 384 5.16 0.56 -11.44
C ASN A 384 5.83 -0.73 -11.92
N ASN A 385 5.35 -1.90 -11.48
CA ASN A 385 5.84 -3.21 -11.95
C ASN A 385 5.63 -3.41 -13.45
N LEU A 386 4.47 -3.04 -13.99
CA LEU A 386 4.18 -3.08 -15.42
C LEU A 386 5.17 -2.22 -16.23
N LEU A 387 5.40 -0.98 -15.82
CA LEU A 387 6.29 -0.05 -16.52
C LEU A 387 7.73 -0.56 -16.54
N HIS A 388 8.20 -1.15 -15.45
CA HIS A 388 9.50 -1.81 -15.39
C HIS A 388 9.60 -2.98 -16.37
N LEU A 389 8.56 -3.83 -16.45
CA LEU A 389 8.51 -4.93 -17.41
C LEU A 389 8.50 -4.46 -18.87
N LEU A 390 7.90 -3.30 -19.14
CA LEU A 390 7.89 -2.66 -20.45
C LEU A 390 9.17 -1.84 -20.73
N GLY A 391 10.13 -1.83 -19.82
CA GLY A 391 11.44 -1.20 -20.01
C GLY A 391 11.49 0.30 -19.72
N SER A 392 10.53 0.84 -18.95
CA SER A 392 10.64 2.20 -18.40
C SER A 392 11.92 2.33 -17.58
N LYS A 393 12.59 3.48 -17.70
CA LYS A 393 13.79 3.85 -16.92
C LYS A 393 13.48 4.71 -15.72
N THR A 394 12.25 5.23 -15.63
CA THR A 394 11.78 6.06 -14.52
C THR A 394 10.75 5.30 -13.70
N THR A 395 10.81 5.54 -12.40
CA THR A 395 9.88 5.06 -11.37
C THR A 395 8.73 6.04 -11.14
N CYS A 396 8.90 7.29 -11.57
CA CYS A 396 7.91 8.35 -11.50
C CYS A 396 7.04 8.29 -12.75
N ILE A 397 5.76 7.91 -12.60
CA ILE A 397 4.86 7.76 -13.76
C ILE A 397 4.68 9.07 -14.53
N TRP A 398 4.68 10.21 -13.82
CA TRP A 398 4.46 11.52 -14.42
C TRP A 398 5.62 11.93 -15.36
N ASP A 399 6.78 11.29 -15.21
CA ASP A 399 7.95 11.50 -16.07
C ASP A 399 8.01 10.51 -17.24
N VAL A 400 7.10 9.52 -17.31
CA VAL A 400 7.10 8.52 -18.38
C VAL A 400 6.62 9.15 -19.69
N LYS A 401 7.52 9.21 -20.67
CA LYS A 401 7.24 9.72 -22.02
C LYS A 401 7.30 8.58 -23.04
N GLY A 402 6.14 7.99 -23.32
CA GLY A 402 6.02 6.86 -24.24
C GLY A 402 6.66 5.58 -23.68
N VAL A 403 6.03 4.45 -23.94
CA VAL A 403 6.53 3.14 -23.52
C VAL A 403 6.33 2.17 -24.68
N LYS A 404 7.39 1.46 -25.07
CA LYS A 404 7.29 0.52 -26.19
C LYS A 404 6.26 -0.56 -25.85
N GLY A 405 5.30 -0.75 -26.74
CA GLY A 405 4.23 -1.73 -26.55
C GLY A 405 3.04 -1.22 -25.73
N LEU A 406 2.99 0.06 -25.35
CA LEU A 406 1.84 0.69 -24.71
C LEU A 406 1.34 1.83 -25.60
N SER A 407 0.03 1.89 -25.87
CA SER A 407 -0.56 3.00 -26.60
C SER A 407 -0.54 4.30 -25.77
N ASP A 408 -0.54 5.46 -26.44
CA ASP A 408 -0.61 6.76 -25.76
C ASP A 408 -1.90 6.92 -24.93
N ASP A 409 -2.98 6.28 -25.36
CA ASP A 409 -4.25 6.26 -24.63
C ASP A 409 -4.16 5.41 -23.37
N ASN A 410 -3.52 4.24 -23.43
CA ASN A 410 -3.31 3.41 -22.25
C ASN A 410 -2.34 4.07 -21.28
N LEU A 411 -1.25 4.66 -21.77
CA LEU A 411 -0.33 5.43 -20.94
C LEU A 411 -1.06 6.58 -20.23
N HIS A 412 -1.87 7.35 -20.96
CA HIS A 412 -2.70 8.41 -20.40
C HIS A 412 -3.63 7.90 -19.28
N ASN A 413 -4.34 6.80 -19.53
CA ASN A 413 -5.26 6.21 -18.56
C ASN A 413 -4.56 5.69 -17.31
N LEU A 414 -3.40 5.03 -17.47
CA LEU A 414 -2.57 4.57 -16.35
C LEU A 414 -2.05 5.74 -15.50
N THR A 415 -1.58 6.81 -16.15
CA THR A 415 -1.18 8.04 -15.46
C THR A 415 -2.35 8.69 -14.74
N MET A 416 -3.55 8.70 -15.34
CA MET A 416 -4.74 9.26 -14.72
C MET A 416 -5.14 8.49 -13.45
N ILE A 417 -5.19 7.16 -13.47
CA ILE A 417 -5.58 6.40 -12.26
C ILE A 417 -4.54 6.48 -11.15
N LEU A 418 -3.24 6.55 -11.46
CA LEU A 418 -2.23 6.77 -10.43
C LEU A 418 -2.34 8.19 -9.85
N THR A 419 -2.61 9.19 -10.69
CA THR A 419 -2.86 10.57 -10.27
C THR A 419 -4.04 10.65 -9.30
N LEU A 420 -5.17 10.02 -9.65
CA LEU A 420 -6.34 10.00 -8.78
C LEU A 420 -6.06 9.26 -7.47
N ALA A 421 -5.39 8.11 -7.54
CA ALA A 421 -5.12 7.30 -6.36
C ALA A 421 -4.13 7.97 -5.38
N THR A 422 -3.10 8.63 -5.90
CA THR A 422 -2.15 9.43 -5.11
C THR A 422 -2.84 10.65 -4.51
N GLU A 423 -3.68 11.33 -5.27
CA GLU A 423 -4.51 12.43 -4.80
C GLU A 423 -5.46 12.00 -3.67
N PHE A 424 -6.19 10.90 -3.83
CA PHE A 424 -7.10 10.38 -2.81
C PHE A 424 -6.37 10.06 -1.50
N ARG A 425 -5.20 9.41 -1.57
CA ARG A 425 -4.40 9.12 -0.37
C ARG A 425 -3.92 10.41 0.29
N LEU A 426 -3.41 11.36 -0.48
CA LEU A 426 -2.91 12.64 0.02
C LEU A 426 -3.99 13.43 0.75
N ARG A 427 -5.21 13.46 0.19
CA ARG A 427 -6.37 14.11 0.81
C ARG A 427 -6.80 13.40 2.09
N CYS A 428 -6.86 12.08 2.08
CA CYS A 428 -7.17 11.28 3.28
C CYS A 428 -6.20 11.60 4.42
N TYR A 429 -4.89 11.60 4.13
CA TYR A 429 -3.87 11.93 5.13
C TYR A 429 -3.93 13.38 5.61
N ALA A 430 -4.21 14.32 4.71
CA ALA A 430 -4.35 15.73 5.06
C ALA A 430 -5.54 15.96 6.00
N GLU A 431 -6.67 15.31 5.74
CA GLU A 431 -7.87 15.41 6.57
C GLU A 431 -7.63 14.82 7.95
N ASN A 432 -7.09 13.61 8.01
CA ASN A 432 -6.82 12.90 9.27
C ASN A 432 -5.59 13.43 10.02
N ASN A 433 -4.83 14.35 9.41
CA ASN A 433 -3.55 14.85 9.93
C ASN A 433 -2.56 13.73 10.30
N GLY A 434 -2.53 12.68 9.49
CA GLY A 434 -1.76 11.46 9.75
C GLY A 434 -2.02 10.36 8.71
N GLN A 435 -1.26 9.28 8.76
CA GLN A 435 -1.35 8.08 7.92
C GLN A 435 -2.55 7.19 8.26
N VAL A 436 -3.69 7.78 8.60
CA VAL A 436 -4.94 7.06 8.80
C VAL A 436 -5.59 6.92 7.43
N ASP A 437 -5.63 5.68 6.93
CA ASP A 437 -6.15 5.33 5.61
C ASP A 437 -7.61 4.88 5.67
N GLU A 438 -8.12 4.62 6.87
CA GLU A 438 -9.48 4.19 7.14
C GLU A 438 -10.49 5.32 7.01
N VAL A 439 -11.58 4.99 6.34
CA VAL A 439 -12.70 5.87 6.10
C VAL A 439 -13.90 5.36 6.87
N LYS A 440 -14.40 6.17 7.82
CA LYS A 440 -15.66 5.92 8.52
C LYS A 440 -16.85 6.31 7.63
N GLY A 441 -17.79 5.39 7.42
CA GLY A 441 -19.01 5.65 6.65
C GLY A 441 -19.04 5.00 5.26
N GLN A 442 -20.23 4.92 4.68
CA GLN A 442 -20.53 4.02 3.55
C GLN A 442 -19.92 4.43 2.19
N LEU A 443 -19.18 5.53 2.03
CA LEU A 443 -18.83 6.03 0.69
C LEU A 443 -17.45 6.71 0.62
N PHE A 444 -16.64 6.33 -0.38
CA PHE A 444 -15.43 7.07 -0.75
C PHE A 444 -15.68 8.57 -1.03
N PRO A 445 -16.82 8.98 -1.61
CA PRO A 445 -17.17 10.40 -1.71
C PRO A 445 -17.17 11.16 -0.37
N ASP A 446 -17.72 10.58 0.69
CA ASP A 446 -18.03 11.29 1.93
C ASP A 446 -16.78 11.75 2.70
N VAL A 447 -15.68 11.01 2.57
CA VAL A 447 -14.35 11.33 3.15
C VAL A 447 -13.81 12.64 2.67
N PHE A 448 -14.09 12.95 1.41
CA PHE A 448 -13.54 14.12 0.75
C PHE A 448 -14.46 15.34 0.89
N LEU A 449 -15.63 15.18 1.55
CA LEU A 449 -16.65 16.22 1.79
C LEU A 449 -16.51 16.95 3.14
N SER A 450 -15.42 16.74 3.87
CA SER A 450 -15.16 17.37 5.18
C SER A 450 -15.18 18.90 5.16
N GLU A 451 -15.00 19.54 4.00
CA GLU A 451 -15.12 20.99 3.84
C GLU A 451 -16.48 21.36 3.24
N LYS A 452 -17.30 22.06 4.05
CA LYS A 452 -18.57 22.70 3.64
C LYS A 452 -18.38 23.39 2.27
N GLY A 453 -19.01 22.84 1.23
CA GLY A 453 -19.01 23.45 -0.11
C GLY A 453 -18.76 22.49 -1.26
N LYS A 454 -18.26 21.28 -1.03
CA LYS A 454 -17.98 20.34 -2.13
C LYS A 454 -19.25 19.65 -2.64
N SER A 455 -19.37 19.55 -3.97
CA SER A 455 -20.37 18.70 -4.60
C SER A 455 -19.98 17.23 -4.44
N GLU A 456 -20.78 16.45 -3.72
CA GLU A 456 -20.69 14.98 -3.64
C GLU A 456 -20.50 14.34 -5.02
N GLN A 457 -21.15 14.91 -6.03
CA GLN A 457 -21.09 14.46 -7.41
C GLN A 457 -19.68 14.59 -8.01
N PHE A 458 -18.94 15.66 -7.69
CA PHE A 458 -17.60 15.87 -8.23
C PHE A 458 -16.62 14.76 -7.79
N ILE A 459 -16.64 14.46 -6.50
CA ILE A 459 -15.77 13.42 -5.93
C ILE A 459 -16.19 12.05 -6.44
N GLU A 460 -17.50 11.79 -6.51
CA GLU A 460 -18.03 10.58 -7.13
C GLU A 460 -17.53 10.40 -8.56
N ASP A 461 -17.55 11.45 -9.38
CA ASP A 461 -17.08 11.42 -10.77
C ASP A 461 -15.59 11.06 -10.86
N LEU A 462 -14.75 11.54 -9.93
CA LEU A 462 -13.33 11.17 -9.88
C LEU A 462 -13.15 9.69 -9.53
N VAL A 463 -13.89 9.19 -8.54
CA VAL A 463 -13.81 7.77 -8.14
C VAL A 463 -14.36 6.86 -9.25
N LEU A 464 -15.43 7.26 -9.92
CA LEU A 464 -15.93 6.57 -11.10
C LEU A 464 -14.89 6.56 -12.21
N ARG A 465 -14.29 7.71 -12.53
CA ARG A 465 -13.23 7.82 -13.54
C ARG A 465 -12.04 6.92 -13.24
N TYR A 466 -11.70 6.73 -11.96
CA TYR A 466 -10.71 5.76 -11.51
C TYR A 466 -11.12 4.32 -11.88
N TYR A 467 -12.32 3.89 -11.50
CA TYR A 467 -12.80 2.53 -11.77
C TYR A 467 -13.07 2.25 -13.26
N MET A 468 -13.39 3.28 -14.05
CA MET A 468 -13.50 3.15 -15.52
C MET A 468 -12.20 2.69 -16.17
N THR A 469 -11.05 2.83 -15.50
CA THR A 469 -9.77 2.29 -15.95
C THR A 469 -9.27 1.12 -15.10
N ALA A 470 -9.45 1.16 -13.79
CA ALA A 470 -8.98 0.09 -12.91
C ALA A 470 -9.64 -1.27 -13.23
N ILE A 471 -10.95 -1.30 -13.54
CA ILE A 471 -11.66 -2.54 -13.85
C ILE A 471 -11.18 -3.15 -15.18
N PRO A 472 -11.10 -2.41 -16.32
CA PRO A 472 -10.55 -2.96 -17.55
C PRO A 472 -9.08 -3.38 -17.42
N LEU A 473 -8.28 -2.64 -16.67
CA LEU A 473 -6.88 -2.99 -16.40
C LEU A 473 -6.78 -4.35 -15.70
N VAL A 474 -7.46 -4.51 -14.57
CA VAL A 474 -7.43 -5.77 -13.82
C VAL A 474 -8.01 -6.90 -14.66
N SER A 475 -9.11 -6.67 -15.37
CA SER A 475 -9.75 -7.66 -16.25
C SER A 475 -8.83 -8.12 -17.39
N SER A 476 -8.16 -7.18 -18.06
CA SER A 476 -7.20 -7.47 -19.13
C SER A 476 -6.04 -8.32 -18.61
N ILE A 477 -5.53 -8.00 -17.42
CA ILE A 477 -4.46 -8.77 -16.78
C ILE A 477 -4.94 -10.17 -16.36
N GLU A 478 -6.13 -10.28 -15.76
CA GLU A 478 -6.72 -11.55 -15.30
C GLU A 478 -6.99 -12.50 -16.47
N GLN A 479 -7.63 -12.03 -17.54
CA GLN A 479 -7.93 -12.84 -18.73
C GLN A 479 -6.67 -13.49 -19.34
N HIS A 480 -5.55 -12.76 -19.37
CA HIS A 480 -4.29 -13.25 -19.93
C HIS A 480 -3.44 -14.01 -18.91
N SER A 481 -3.82 -14.00 -17.63
CA SER A 481 -3.20 -14.82 -16.61
C SER A 481 -3.59 -16.32 -16.71
N HIS A 482 -4.61 -16.65 -17.52
CA HIS A 482 -5.11 -18.01 -17.76
C HIS A 482 -4.45 -18.75 -18.95
N ILE A 483 -3.57 -18.09 -19.72
CA ILE A 483 -2.61 -18.77 -20.61
C ILE A 483 -1.79 -19.84 -19.83
N ARG A 484 -1.82 -19.79 -18.49
CA ARG A 484 -1.34 -20.81 -17.55
C ARG A 484 -1.90 -22.22 -17.72
N ALA A 485 -3.07 -22.42 -18.30
CA ALA A 485 -3.66 -23.76 -18.46
C ALA A 485 -3.16 -24.50 -19.72
N GLU A 486 -2.49 -23.80 -20.65
CA GLU A 486 -1.94 -24.41 -21.85
C GLU A 486 -0.60 -25.07 -21.55
N THR A 487 -0.54 -26.40 -21.72
CA THR A 487 0.69 -27.18 -21.58
C THR A 487 1.69 -26.77 -22.65
N GLY A 488 2.93 -26.45 -22.25
CA GLY A 488 4.04 -26.14 -23.18
C GLY A 488 4.42 -24.66 -23.35
N VAL A 489 3.73 -23.71 -22.72
CA VAL A 489 4.09 -22.27 -22.77
C VAL A 489 4.99 -21.89 -21.59
N THR A 490 6.13 -21.24 -21.86
CA THR A 490 7.06 -20.77 -20.81
C THR A 490 6.51 -19.56 -20.05
N GLU A 491 6.96 -19.32 -18.81
CA GLU A 491 6.57 -18.12 -18.04
C GLU A 491 7.01 -16.80 -18.71
N GLU A 492 8.06 -16.86 -19.54
CA GLU A 492 8.52 -15.72 -20.33
C GLU A 492 7.51 -15.36 -21.43
N GLN A 493 7.04 -16.35 -22.19
CA GLN A 493 6.02 -16.18 -23.22
C GLN A 493 4.68 -15.71 -22.65
N LYS A 494 4.28 -16.23 -21.48
CA LYS A 494 3.09 -15.77 -20.74
C LYS A 494 3.22 -14.30 -20.32
N GLY A 495 4.39 -13.91 -19.83
CA GLY A 495 4.69 -12.52 -19.50
C GLY A 495 4.61 -11.59 -20.70
N GLU A 496 5.13 -12.00 -21.86
CA GLU A 496 5.05 -11.20 -23.10
C GLU A 496 3.62 -11.06 -23.63
N ALA A 497 2.82 -12.14 -23.59
CA ALA A 497 1.42 -12.10 -23.98
C ALA A 497 0.61 -11.14 -23.08
N LEU A 498 0.88 -11.15 -21.78
CA LEU A 498 0.28 -10.25 -20.81
C LEU A 498 0.64 -8.78 -21.08
N LEU A 499 1.93 -8.50 -21.31
CA LEU A 499 2.42 -7.17 -21.64
C LEU A 499 1.81 -6.67 -22.95
N LYS A 500 1.68 -7.55 -23.95
CA LYS A 500 1.00 -7.24 -25.22
C LYS A 500 -0.47 -6.91 -24.99
N ALA A 501 -1.18 -7.68 -24.17
CA ALA A 501 -2.60 -7.46 -23.88
C ALA A 501 -2.88 -6.11 -23.22
N VAL A 502 -2.16 -5.79 -22.15
CA VAL A 502 -2.24 -4.49 -21.47
C VAL A 502 -1.83 -3.35 -22.41
N GLY A 503 -0.92 -3.66 -23.33
CA GLY A 503 -0.44 -2.77 -24.38
C GLY A 503 -1.47 -2.40 -25.46
N THR A 504 -2.29 -3.37 -25.87
CA THR A 504 -3.14 -3.26 -27.07
C THR A 504 -4.63 -3.14 -26.80
N GLN A 505 -5.13 -3.60 -25.65
CA GLN A 505 -6.54 -3.46 -25.30
C GLN A 505 -6.83 -2.08 -24.69
N PRO A 506 -7.95 -1.42 -25.02
CA PRO A 506 -8.34 -0.17 -24.38
C PRO A 506 -8.50 -0.35 -22.86
N LEU A 507 -7.77 0.45 -22.09
CA LEU A 507 -7.83 0.44 -20.63
C LEU A 507 -8.87 1.42 -20.06
N TYR A 508 -9.80 1.92 -20.86
CA TYR A 508 -10.88 2.78 -20.40
C TYR A 508 -12.20 2.27 -20.97
N ASP A 509 -13.15 1.99 -20.08
CA ASP A 509 -14.48 1.49 -20.44
C ASP A 509 -15.53 2.27 -19.63
N ALA A 510 -16.22 3.19 -20.29
CA ALA A 510 -17.34 3.95 -19.72
C ALA A 510 -18.70 3.30 -20.03
N SER A 511 -18.75 2.00 -20.31
CA SER A 511 -20.02 1.31 -20.54
C SER A 511 -20.91 1.31 -19.31
N LEU A 512 -22.21 1.13 -19.53
CA LEU A 512 -23.21 1.05 -18.46
C LEU A 512 -22.92 -0.09 -17.47
N LEU A 513 -22.35 -1.19 -17.96
CA LEU A 513 -21.92 -2.30 -17.10
C LEU A 513 -20.77 -1.88 -16.18
N ASN A 514 -19.75 -1.20 -16.72
CA ASN A 514 -18.61 -0.77 -15.92
C ASN A 514 -19.01 0.33 -14.90
N HIS A 515 -19.97 1.18 -15.24
CA HIS A 515 -20.62 2.08 -14.28
C HIS A 515 -21.30 1.32 -13.15
N ALA A 516 -22.10 0.30 -13.46
CA ALA A 516 -22.76 -0.51 -12.43
C ALA A 516 -21.75 -1.17 -11.48
N MET A 517 -20.65 -1.69 -12.02
CA MET A 517 -19.56 -2.27 -11.23
C MET A 517 -18.88 -1.23 -10.34
N ALA A 518 -18.50 -0.08 -10.89
CA ALA A 518 -17.88 1.01 -10.14
C ALA A 518 -18.76 1.46 -8.98
N TYR A 519 -20.07 1.62 -9.21
CA TYR A 519 -21.03 1.96 -8.16
C TYR A 519 -21.16 0.91 -7.06
N LEU A 520 -21.06 -0.38 -7.39
CA LEU A 520 -21.04 -1.44 -6.38
C LEU A 520 -19.75 -1.43 -5.56
N LEU A 521 -18.60 -1.18 -6.19
CA LEU A 521 -17.32 -1.05 -5.49
C LEU A 521 -17.29 0.14 -4.51
N ILE A 522 -18.04 1.20 -4.82
CA ILE A 522 -18.25 2.32 -3.89
C ILE A 522 -19.55 2.21 -3.09
N ARG A 523 -20.16 1.02 -3.01
CA ARG A 523 -21.36 0.71 -2.20
C ARG A 523 -22.63 1.55 -2.51
N LYS A 524 -22.72 2.20 -3.67
CA LYS A 524 -23.92 2.92 -4.16
C LYS A 524 -24.88 1.99 -4.91
N GLN A 525 -25.52 1.06 -4.19
CA GLN A 525 -26.39 0.02 -4.77
C GLN A 525 -27.53 0.57 -5.65
N LYS A 526 -28.16 1.69 -5.26
CA LYS A 526 -29.25 2.30 -6.03
C LYS A 526 -28.79 2.74 -7.42
N LYS A 527 -27.69 3.50 -7.49
CA LYS A 527 -27.09 3.93 -8.76
C LYS A 527 -26.61 2.73 -9.58
N ALA A 528 -25.99 1.74 -8.93
CA ALA A 528 -25.61 0.50 -9.62
C ALA A 528 -26.81 -0.19 -10.28
N LYS A 529 -27.94 -0.31 -9.58
CA LYS A 529 -29.18 -0.90 -10.12
C LYS A 529 -29.73 -0.12 -11.30
N GLU A 530 -29.68 1.21 -11.27
CA GLU A 530 -30.12 2.06 -12.38
C GLU A 530 -29.28 1.81 -13.64
N TYR A 531 -27.95 1.89 -13.53
CA TYR A 531 -27.04 1.64 -14.65
C TYR A 531 -27.11 0.20 -15.16
N LEU A 532 -27.25 -0.78 -14.26
CA LEU A 532 -27.46 -2.18 -14.63
C LEU A 532 -28.79 -2.36 -15.38
N GLY A 533 -29.85 -1.66 -14.95
CA GLY A 533 -31.14 -1.64 -15.62
C GLY A 533 -31.06 -1.11 -17.05
N GLN A 534 -30.29 -0.04 -17.27
CA GLN A 534 -30.03 0.51 -18.60
C GLN A 534 -29.18 -0.45 -19.45
N ALA A 535 -28.11 -1.01 -18.88
CA ALA A 535 -27.26 -2.00 -19.56
C ALA A 535 -28.06 -3.21 -20.05
N ASN A 536 -28.96 -3.73 -19.21
CA ASN A 536 -29.87 -4.82 -19.56
C ASN A 536 -30.77 -4.46 -20.75
N THR A 537 -31.31 -3.23 -20.75
CA THR A 537 -32.20 -2.75 -21.82
C THR A 537 -31.45 -2.61 -23.14
N GLU A 538 -30.21 -2.13 -23.12
CA GLU A 538 -29.38 -2.08 -24.33
C GLU A 538 -28.99 -3.47 -24.82
N TYR A 539 -28.66 -4.38 -23.90
CA TYR A 539 -28.26 -5.75 -24.21
C TYR A 539 -29.38 -6.50 -24.93
N LEU A 540 -30.60 -6.50 -24.37
CA LEU A 540 -31.74 -7.20 -24.95
C LEU A 540 -32.13 -6.66 -26.34
N LYS A 541 -31.82 -5.40 -26.63
CA LYS A 541 -32.08 -4.78 -27.94
C LYS A 541 -31.08 -5.19 -29.02
N ARG A 542 -29.83 -5.51 -28.66
CA ARG A 542 -28.73 -5.70 -29.65
C ARG A 542 -28.61 -7.12 -30.18
N ASN A 543 -29.24 -8.12 -29.56
CA ASN A 543 -29.27 -9.54 -30.02
C ASN A 543 -27.89 -10.09 -30.45
N ASN A 544 -26.82 -9.59 -29.84
CA ASN A 544 -25.45 -9.84 -30.27
C ASN A 544 -24.81 -10.88 -29.34
N PRO A 545 -24.07 -11.89 -29.84
CA PRO A 545 -23.26 -12.76 -29.00
C PRO A 545 -22.14 -11.94 -28.35
N VAL A 546 -22.38 -11.43 -27.15
CA VAL A 546 -21.39 -10.72 -26.33
C VAL A 546 -20.50 -11.72 -25.60
N ASP A 547 -19.27 -11.29 -25.30
CA ASP A 547 -18.34 -11.89 -24.34
C ASP A 547 -19.08 -12.47 -23.13
N HIS A 548 -19.04 -13.81 -22.99
CA HIS A 548 -19.77 -14.56 -21.98
C HIS A 548 -19.43 -14.09 -20.55
N ASN A 549 -18.21 -13.56 -20.34
CA ASN A 549 -17.83 -12.96 -19.08
C ASN A 549 -18.77 -11.79 -18.74
N LYS A 550 -18.99 -10.84 -19.65
CA LYS A 550 -19.87 -9.67 -19.40
C LYS A 550 -21.28 -10.07 -19.01
N LEU A 551 -21.79 -11.16 -19.58
CA LEU A 551 -23.12 -11.69 -19.28
C LEU A 551 -23.19 -12.34 -17.89
N ILE A 552 -22.14 -13.06 -17.49
CA ILE A 552 -22.06 -13.63 -16.16
C ILE A 552 -21.85 -12.55 -15.10
N LEU A 553 -21.01 -11.54 -15.38
CA LEU A 553 -20.95 -10.34 -14.55
C LEU A 553 -22.35 -9.74 -14.38
N GLN A 554 -23.09 -9.53 -15.47
CA GLN A 554 -24.45 -9.00 -15.42
C GLN A 554 -25.37 -9.82 -14.49
N ILE A 555 -25.28 -11.16 -14.55
CA ILE A 555 -26.03 -12.05 -13.65
C ILE A 555 -25.63 -11.85 -12.20
N LEU A 556 -24.33 -11.87 -11.91
CA LEU A 556 -23.80 -11.69 -10.56
C LEU A 556 -24.24 -10.34 -9.98
N LEU A 557 -24.10 -9.25 -10.75
CA LEU A 557 -24.55 -7.93 -10.33
C LEU A 557 -26.06 -7.91 -10.05
N ASN A 558 -26.89 -8.53 -10.93
CA ASN A 558 -28.33 -8.67 -10.72
C ASN A 558 -28.64 -9.49 -9.44
N MET A 559 -27.81 -10.48 -9.11
CA MET A 559 -27.95 -11.29 -7.90
C MET A 559 -27.67 -10.45 -6.65
N TYR A 560 -26.57 -9.70 -6.64
CA TYR A 560 -26.19 -8.83 -5.52
C TYR A 560 -27.20 -7.71 -5.26
N ILE A 561 -27.82 -7.14 -6.30
CA ILE A 561 -28.89 -6.14 -6.14
C ILE A 561 -30.29 -6.75 -5.97
N LYS A 562 -30.37 -8.07 -5.77
CA LYS A 562 -31.60 -8.84 -5.53
C LYS A 562 -32.68 -8.73 -6.62
N ASP A 563 -32.27 -8.58 -7.89
CA ASP A 563 -33.18 -8.62 -9.06
C ASP A 563 -33.31 -10.06 -9.62
N ALA A 564 -34.12 -10.89 -8.93
CA ALA A 564 -34.25 -12.32 -9.25
C ALA A 564 -34.84 -12.58 -10.63
N LYS A 565 -35.78 -11.74 -11.07
CA LYS A 565 -36.43 -11.89 -12.38
C LYS A 565 -35.42 -11.72 -13.52
N LYS A 566 -34.59 -10.68 -13.47
CA LYS A 566 -33.59 -10.45 -14.50
C LYS A 566 -32.49 -11.49 -14.46
N SER A 567 -31.96 -11.85 -13.28
CA SER A 567 -30.97 -12.94 -13.20
C SER A 567 -31.47 -14.22 -13.87
N LYS A 568 -32.72 -14.60 -13.63
CA LYS A 568 -33.34 -15.79 -14.24
C LYS A 568 -33.51 -15.67 -15.76
N GLU A 569 -33.91 -14.50 -16.24
CA GLU A 569 -34.02 -14.21 -17.68
C GLU A 569 -32.67 -14.36 -18.39
N PHE A 570 -31.60 -13.82 -17.81
CA PHE A 570 -30.24 -13.94 -18.35
C PHE A 570 -29.68 -15.37 -18.27
N LEU A 571 -29.94 -16.08 -17.17
CA LEU A 571 -29.60 -17.49 -17.03
C LEU A 571 -30.26 -18.35 -18.11
N ASN A 572 -31.55 -18.10 -18.39
CA ASN A 572 -32.27 -18.79 -19.45
C ASN A 572 -31.72 -18.45 -20.84
N HIS A 573 -31.26 -17.21 -21.05
CA HIS A 573 -30.67 -16.76 -22.32
C HIS A 573 -29.31 -17.40 -22.60
N LEU A 574 -28.55 -17.73 -21.56
CA LEU A 574 -27.21 -18.33 -21.65
C LEU A 574 -27.22 -19.79 -22.12
N GLY A 575 -28.30 -20.53 -21.88
CA GLY A 575 -28.38 -21.97 -22.20
C GLY A 575 -27.20 -22.78 -21.64
N PRO A 576 -26.87 -23.96 -22.21
CA PRO A 576 -25.72 -24.77 -21.81
C PRO A 576 -24.33 -24.12 -22.06
N ARG A 577 -24.27 -22.92 -22.67
CA ARG A 577 -23.03 -22.37 -23.25
C ARG A 577 -22.15 -21.56 -22.29
N VAL A 578 -22.61 -21.30 -21.06
CA VAL A 578 -21.85 -20.64 -19.98
C VAL A 578 -20.53 -21.36 -19.74
N ILE A 579 -20.59 -22.69 -19.69
CA ILE A 579 -19.50 -23.52 -19.21
C ILE A 579 -18.48 -23.78 -20.30
N ASP A 580 -18.87 -23.71 -21.58
CA ASP A 580 -17.96 -23.92 -22.70
C ASP A 580 -16.92 -22.79 -22.87
N THR A 581 -17.20 -21.58 -22.37
CA THR A 581 -16.41 -20.37 -22.70
C THR A 581 -15.91 -19.55 -21.49
N SER A 582 -16.26 -19.91 -20.26
CA SER A 582 -15.91 -19.16 -19.04
C SER A 582 -14.70 -19.75 -18.29
N ASN A 583 -14.18 -19.11 -17.24
CA ASN A 583 -13.22 -19.71 -16.31
C ASN A 583 -13.94 -20.32 -15.08
N SER A 584 -13.35 -21.35 -14.48
CA SER A 584 -13.74 -21.95 -13.20
C SER A 584 -14.16 -20.94 -12.11
N ASP A 585 -13.39 -19.86 -11.90
CA ASP A 585 -13.72 -18.83 -10.90
C ASP A 585 -15.10 -18.19 -11.14
N VAL A 586 -15.42 -17.91 -12.41
CA VAL A 586 -16.67 -17.28 -12.82
C VAL A 586 -17.86 -18.22 -12.62
N VAL A 587 -17.68 -19.51 -12.95
CA VAL A 587 -18.71 -20.55 -12.78
C VAL A 587 -18.93 -20.86 -11.28
N ASN A 588 -17.86 -20.86 -10.49
CA ASN A 588 -17.90 -20.99 -9.03
C ASN A 588 -18.70 -19.87 -8.39
N THR A 589 -18.44 -18.61 -8.75
CA THR A 589 -19.20 -17.48 -8.21
C THR A 589 -20.68 -17.60 -8.54
N LEU A 590 -21.02 -17.97 -9.78
CA LEU A 590 -22.41 -18.16 -10.18
C LEU A 590 -23.09 -19.26 -9.35
N GLY A 591 -22.44 -20.43 -9.22
CA GLY A 591 -22.93 -21.53 -8.41
C GLY A 591 -23.15 -21.14 -6.95
N ASN A 592 -22.19 -20.47 -6.33
CA ASN A 592 -22.33 -19.97 -4.95
C ASN A 592 -23.48 -18.96 -4.82
N ALA A 593 -23.61 -18.02 -5.75
CA ALA A 593 -24.69 -17.04 -5.70
C ALA A 593 -26.06 -17.73 -5.82
N LEU A 594 -26.19 -18.80 -6.61
CA LEU A 594 -27.43 -19.59 -6.71
C LEU A 594 -27.73 -20.33 -5.39
N ILE A 595 -26.69 -20.89 -4.73
CA ILE A 595 -26.78 -21.50 -3.40
C ILE A 595 -27.28 -20.49 -2.35
N GLN A 596 -26.79 -19.25 -2.38
CA GLN A 596 -27.18 -18.18 -1.44
C GLN A 596 -28.62 -17.72 -1.66
N ARG A 597 -29.12 -17.74 -2.91
CA ARG A 597 -30.51 -17.40 -3.24
C ARG A 597 -31.53 -18.50 -2.96
N GLY A 598 -31.08 -19.68 -2.50
CA GLY A 598 -31.96 -20.81 -2.28
C GLY A 598 -32.37 -21.52 -3.58
N GLU A 599 -31.52 -21.47 -4.62
CA GLU A 599 -31.67 -22.23 -5.86
C GLU A 599 -30.62 -23.35 -6.00
N PRO A 600 -30.50 -24.28 -5.02
CA PRO A 600 -29.42 -25.26 -4.98
C PRO A 600 -29.47 -26.29 -6.12
N ASN A 601 -30.62 -26.53 -6.75
CA ASN A 601 -30.74 -27.42 -7.92
C ASN A 601 -30.04 -26.86 -9.16
N GLU A 602 -30.22 -25.56 -9.44
CA GLU A 602 -29.54 -24.89 -10.57
C GLU A 602 -28.04 -24.72 -10.26
N ALA A 603 -27.71 -24.41 -9.00
CA ALA A 603 -26.31 -24.37 -8.56
C ALA A 603 -25.60 -25.71 -8.79
N GLU A 604 -26.22 -26.82 -8.40
CA GLU A 604 -25.68 -28.17 -8.60
C GLU A 604 -25.39 -28.45 -10.07
N LYS A 605 -26.32 -28.12 -10.97
CA LYS A 605 -26.15 -28.33 -12.42
C LYS A 605 -24.92 -27.58 -12.95
N VAL A 606 -24.82 -26.30 -12.64
CA VAL A 606 -23.71 -25.43 -13.07
C VAL A 606 -22.37 -25.90 -12.47
N LEU A 607 -22.36 -26.29 -11.20
CA LEU A 607 -21.15 -26.69 -10.47
C LEU A 607 -20.68 -28.12 -10.83
N LYS A 608 -21.58 -29.04 -11.17
CA LYS A 608 -21.21 -30.38 -11.71
C LYS A 608 -20.45 -30.25 -13.01
N GLU A 609 -20.94 -29.41 -13.90
CA GLU A 609 -20.30 -29.15 -15.18
C GLU A 609 -18.96 -28.39 -14.99
N CYS A 610 -18.87 -27.44 -14.03
CA CYS A 610 -17.60 -26.81 -13.59
C CYS A 610 -16.56 -27.85 -13.13
N ALA A 611 -16.98 -28.74 -12.24
CA ALA A 611 -16.14 -29.77 -11.65
C ALA A 611 -15.63 -30.75 -12.71
N ASN A 612 -16.51 -31.16 -13.63
CA ASN A 612 -16.14 -32.03 -14.75
C ASN A 612 -15.14 -31.37 -15.71
N LYS A 613 -15.28 -30.06 -15.97
CA LYS A 613 -14.45 -29.34 -16.94
C LYS A 613 -13.12 -28.85 -16.39
N TYR A 614 -13.12 -28.26 -15.19
CA TYR A 614 -11.95 -27.57 -14.62
C TYR A 614 -11.32 -28.31 -13.44
N GLY A 615 -12.06 -29.20 -12.77
CA GLY A 615 -11.53 -30.03 -11.69
C GLY A 615 -11.02 -29.27 -10.46
N THR A 616 -11.36 -27.99 -10.27
CA THR A 616 -10.81 -27.18 -9.17
C THR A 616 -11.43 -27.54 -7.82
N ASP A 617 -10.63 -27.53 -6.75
CA ASP A 617 -11.11 -27.82 -5.39
C ASP A 617 -12.23 -26.88 -4.95
N GLU A 618 -12.23 -25.63 -5.42
CA GLU A 618 -13.29 -24.67 -5.14
C GLU A 618 -14.63 -25.04 -5.82
N CYS A 619 -14.62 -25.51 -7.09
CA CYS A 619 -15.84 -26.03 -7.74
C CYS A 619 -16.41 -27.18 -6.91
N TYR A 620 -15.56 -28.10 -6.45
CA TYR A 620 -16.00 -29.26 -5.68
C TYR A 620 -16.55 -28.87 -4.29
N LYS A 621 -15.93 -27.92 -3.57
CA LYS A 621 -16.46 -27.40 -2.29
C LYS A 621 -17.84 -26.76 -2.43
N LEU A 622 -18.04 -25.98 -3.48
CA LEU A 622 -19.35 -25.38 -3.74
C LEU A 622 -20.36 -26.43 -4.19
N LEU A 623 -19.94 -27.42 -4.98
CA LEU A 623 -20.78 -28.53 -5.38
C LEU A 623 -21.23 -29.37 -4.18
N THR A 624 -20.34 -29.69 -3.24
CA THR A 624 -20.72 -30.40 -2.02
C THR A 624 -21.73 -29.58 -1.20
N THR A 625 -21.54 -28.26 -1.12
CA THR A 625 -22.51 -27.35 -0.48
C THR A 625 -23.88 -27.39 -1.15
N ALA A 626 -23.94 -27.38 -2.49
CA ALA A 626 -25.19 -27.50 -3.24
C ALA A 626 -25.87 -28.86 -3.00
N LEU A 627 -25.10 -29.96 -3.04
CA LEU A 627 -25.60 -31.32 -2.81
C LEU A 627 -26.16 -31.51 -1.41
N VAL A 628 -25.50 -30.95 -0.39
CA VAL A 628 -26.02 -30.93 1.00
C VAL A 628 -27.37 -30.22 1.04
N LYS A 629 -27.48 -29.02 0.44
CA LYS A 629 -28.75 -28.28 0.39
C LYS A 629 -29.85 -28.99 -0.42
N ASN A 630 -29.49 -29.83 -1.39
CA ASN A 630 -30.42 -30.67 -2.16
C ASN A 630 -30.74 -32.02 -1.49
N GLY A 631 -30.12 -32.36 -0.36
CA GLY A 631 -30.30 -33.65 0.31
C GLY A 631 -29.72 -34.85 -0.43
N LYS A 632 -28.73 -34.66 -1.32
CA LYS A 632 -28.14 -35.71 -2.17
C LYS A 632 -26.92 -36.40 -1.52
N GLY A 633 -27.17 -37.10 -0.40
CA GLY A 633 -26.13 -37.70 0.43
C GLY A 633 -25.24 -38.75 -0.28
N GLU A 634 -25.80 -39.58 -1.16
CA GLU A 634 -25.04 -40.63 -1.88
C GLU A 634 -24.03 -40.03 -2.87
N GLU A 635 -24.42 -38.97 -3.58
CA GLU A 635 -23.58 -38.30 -4.56
C GLU A 635 -22.47 -37.48 -3.88
N LEU A 636 -22.78 -36.88 -2.73
CA LEU A 636 -21.81 -36.25 -1.85
C LEU A 636 -20.75 -37.26 -1.37
N GLN A 637 -21.18 -38.44 -0.91
CA GLN A 637 -20.28 -39.47 -0.42
C GLN A 637 -19.33 -39.98 -1.51
N LYS A 638 -19.80 -40.07 -2.75
CA LYS A 638 -18.96 -40.40 -3.91
C LYS A 638 -17.85 -39.36 -4.12
N ILE A 639 -18.18 -38.07 -4.14
CA ILE A 639 -17.19 -36.99 -4.30
C ILE A 639 -16.16 -36.99 -3.16
N LEU A 640 -16.61 -37.15 -1.91
CA LEU A 640 -15.72 -37.20 -0.74
C LEU A 640 -14.82 -38.44 -0.70
N THR A 641 -15.23 -39.54 -1.35
CA THR A 641 -14.40 -40.73 -1.52
C THR A 641 -13.32 -40.53 -2.58
N GLU A 642 -13.65 -39.82 -3.67
CA GLU A 642 -12.71 -39.50 -4.76
C GLU A 642 -11.75 -38.35 -4.39
N LYS A 643 -12.17 -37.45 -3.49
CA LYS A 643 -11.40 -36.29 -3.02
C LYS A 643 -11.45 -36.16 -1.48
N PRO A 644 -10.75 -37.03 -0.74
CA PRO A 644 -10.77 -37.05 0.73
C PRO A 644 -10.25 -35.76 1.38
N GLU A 645 -9.45 -34.97 0.66
CA GLU A 645 -8.95 -33.66 1.09
C GLU A 645 -10.05 -32.57 1.25
N LEU A 646 -11.25 -32.82 0.72
CA LEU A 646 -12.39 -31.91 0.79
C LEU A 646 -13.25 -32.08 2.05
N GLN A 647 -12.84 -32.92 3.01
CA GLN A 647 -13.59 -33.16 4.24
C GLN A 647 -13.95 -31.84 4.94
N LEU A 648 -15.24 -31.53 4.88
CA LEU A 648 -15.85 -30.34 5.46
C LEU A 648 -15.63 -30.38 6.98
N ARG A 649 -14.88 -29.41 7.52
CA ARG A 649 -15.08 -29.00 8.92
C ARG A 649 -16.45 -28.32 8.95
N GLU A 650 -17.35 -28.86 9.77
CA GLU A 650 -18.73 -28.42 10.00
C GLU A 650 -19.78 -28.96 9.01
N VAL A 651 -20.22 -30.21 9.26
CA VAL A 651 -21.63 -30.58 9.11
C VAL A 651 -21.99 -31.48 10.30
N SER A 652 -22.60 -30.89 11.33
CA SER A 652 -23.45 -31.57 12.31
C SER A 652 -24.89 -31.20 12.07
#